data_AF-A0A7M7QCW6-F1
#
_entry.id   AF-A0A7M7QCW6-F1
#
_cell.length_a   1.000
_cell.length_b   1.000
_cell.length_c   1.000
_cell.angle_alpha   90.00
_cell.angle_beta   90.00
_cell.angle_gamma   90.00
#
_symmetry.space_group_name_H-M   'P 1'
#
loop_
_entity.id
_entity.type
_entity.pdbx_description
1 polymer ?
#
loop_
_entity_poly.entity_id
_entity_poly.type
_entity_poly.pdbx_seq_one_letter_code
_entity_poly.pdbx_strand_id
1 'polypeptide(L)'
;MVTLPRDWAMMSLDDKLASVFNLVGTVRSTTDILVTKVDALAVKVDDQGKRIELLEFENDSLRSEVASLKERYSRGTAKPELKVVGIPASCQLPPSQITEHLFVKLGLTPADLNDIFDLGNYNIGRDQGRPKILATNRFSHSYSSIVLAGDLNSNLLVDDYYSSNLKRLVFEQSMHIVPFGATHHCENSHSWLDTFIVDSLDRVITFEKSLAPFINGHDSLFIEYEFDTPKKRDLEIVSRDFRKFSPKQFASELLASLTIPEAAHADVNEALDLFQSTSVKLFDLYAPFTTRKVLKQPSPWITKNIKDKCKKRDHEFKRAVRSGDSRVFRHYRKLDSNVKSEIKEARDSYIIQNCSDVSKTWSILRKFGLVGNVLKSPLHFFSKDELIDYYSSVTTIHPPCSIDTLRVITDSVDLEVGKFELSLLQPLEVYQAMLKCLSKSKSRSCDGLSLTYFETVLADITPFLTDLFNRSITSGIYPELWKKSQIVPLSKVASPKSTTETRPVANLAHFAKVFDSLITQQTIAYLENESIISPRQSGFRADHSTETALLRIVEDIRRGADRGLMTLLLLFDFRRAFDSINHVLLLQTMRDINLSANAITWFHSYITGHSQAVVDLDGTTSAFKMNTSGVPQGSSPGPIIFLIFINLITLVLRHCNSTCMLFADDLQIYIQCHPSDFESTVCKLNEDANAVVSWSRDKGLMLNIAKTKAILLGSVQHHMRLKKDLIPPIVVDGCVIPLSDTVKNLGVYFSTTLTWNAHISQLS
;
A
#
# COMPACT_ATOMS: atom_id res chain seq x y z
N MET A 1 -51.21 12.92 24.25
CA MET A 1 -52.00 12.64 25.47
C MET A 1 -51.79 13.81 26.41
N VAL A 2 -52.87 14.54 26.74
CA VAL A 2 -52.76 15.72 27.61
C VAL A 2 -53.31 15.37 28.98
N THR A 3 -52.48 15.50 30.01
CA THR A 3 -52.82 15.21 31.41
C THR A 3 -53.45 16.42 32.07
N LEU A 4 -54.64 16.23 32.67
CA LEU A 4 -55.28 17.24 33.50
C LEU A 4 -54.44 17.52 34.77
N PRO A 5 -54.54 18.72 35.37
CA PRO A 5 -53.92 19.05 36.65
C PRO A 5 -54.27 18.03 37.75
N ARG A 6 -53.32 17.74 38.65
CA ARG A 6 -53.47 16.67 39.66
C ARG A 6 -54.58 16.92 40.69
N ASP A 7 -54.97 18.17 40.85
CA ASP A 7 -55.97 18.70 41.77
C ASP A 7 -57.32 19.00 41.09
N TRP A 8 -57.52 18.52 39.84
CA TRP A 8 -58.72 18.75 39.04
C TRP A 8 -60.03 18.54 39.82
N ALA A 9 -60.13 17.50 40.66
CA ALA A 9 -61.36 17.23 41.40
C ALA A 9 -61.77 18.37 42.35
N MET A 10 -60.79 19.11 42.90
CA MET A 10 -60.97 20.16 43.92
C MET A 10 -61.18 21.56 43.33
N MET A 11 -61.00 21.74 42.02
CA MET A 11 -61.15 23.03 41.36
C MET A 11 -62.63 23.44 41.21
N SER A 12 -62.89 24.75 41.25
CA SER A 12 -64.21 25.32 40.95
C SER A 12 -64.58 25.05 39.48
N LEU A 13 -65.88 25.13 39.17
CA LEU A 13 -66.35 24.89 37.80
C LEU A 13 -65.79 25.91 36.80
N ASP A 14 -65.65 27.17 37.22
CA ASP A 14 -65.12 28.25 36.40
C ASP A 14 -63.61 28.05 36.11
N ASP A 15 -62.83 27.59 37.09
CA ASP A 15 -61.40 27.32 36.91
C ASP A 15 -61.15 26.10 36.03
N LYS A 16 -62.03 25.09 36.11
CA LYS A 16 -62.02 23.93 35.20
C LYS A 16 -62.29 24.37 33.77
N LEU A 17 -63.32 25.19 33.56
CA LEU A 17 -63.68 25.70 32.24
C LEU A 17 -62.55 26.55 31.65
N ALA A 18 -61.94 27.45 32.43
CA ALA A 18 -60.79 28.24 32.00
C ALA A 18 -59.59 27.37 31.58
N SER A 19 -59.34 26.29 32.31
CA SER A 19 -58.27 25.34 31.99
C SER A 19 -58.55 24.55 30.70
N VAL A 20 -59.80 24.14 30.46
CA VAL A 20 -60.19 23.51 29.18
C VAL A 20 -60.10 24.51 28.03
N PHE A 21 -60.56 25.75 28.20
CA PHE A 21 -60.51 26.78 27.15
C PHE A 21 -59.07 27.14 26.76
N ASN A 22 -58.15 27.25 27.72
CA ASN A 22 -56.73 27.45 27.43
C ASN A 22 -56.12 26.24 26.70
N LEU A 23 -56.52 25.01 27.07
CA LEU A 23 -56.08 23.80 26.37
C LEU A 23 -56.55 23.79 24.91
N VAL A 24 -57.83 24.12 24.67
CA VAL A 24 -58.43 24.19 23.34
C VAL A 24 -57.79 25.31 22.51
N GLY A 25 -57.49 26.47 23.11
CA GLY A 25 -56.77 27.56 22.46
C GLY A 25 -55.36 27.17 22.02
N THR A 26 -54.64 26.41 22.85
CA THR A 26 -53.27 25.95 22.54
C THR A 26 -53.26 24.90 21.42
N VAL A 27 -54.25 23.99 21.40
CA VAL A 27 -54.42 23.01 20.32
C VAL A 27 -54.78 23.71 19.01
N ARG A 28 -55.63 24.74 19.04
CA ARG A 28 -55.99 25.53 17.85
C ARG A 28 -54.79 26.27 17.27
N SER A 29 -53.98 26.93 18.10
CA SER A 29 -52.73 27.58 17.67
C SER A 29 -51.72 26.60 17.06
N THR A 30 -51.60 25.39 17.62
CA THR A 30 -50.68 24.37 17.08
C THR A 30 -51.18 23.81 15.75
N THR A 31 -52.51 23.70 15.59
CA THR A 31 -53.14 23.27 14.35
C THR A 31 -52.98 24.32 13.25
N ASP A 32 -53.15 25.60 13.55
CA ASP A 32 -52.95 26.70 12.60
C ASP A 32 -51.48 26.79 12.12
N ILE A 33 -50.51 26.56 13.02
CA ILE A 33 -49.08 26.49 12.67
C ILE A 33 -48.79 25.29 11.75
N LEU A 34 -49.42 24.13 11.99
CA LEU A 34 -49.27 22.95 11.14
C LEU A 34 -49.90 23.15 9.76
N VAL A 35 -51.09 23.76 9.68
CA VAL A 35 -51.75 24.11 8.41
C VAL A 35 -50.86 25.06 7.60
N THR A 36 -50.32 26.11 8.24
CA THR A 36 -49.40 27.06 7.57
C THR A 36 -48.13 26.37 7.04
N LYS A 37 -47.59 25.38 7.76
CA LYS A 37 -46.44 24.59 7.30
C LYS A 37 -46.79 23.63 6.16
N VAL A 38 -47.99 23.05 6.17
CA VAL A 38 -48.48 22.18 5.10
C VAL A 38 -48.71 22.99 3.83
N ASP A 39 -49.30 24.19 3.93
CA ASP A 39 -49.48 25.08 2.78
C ASP A 39 -48.13 25.54 2.20
N ALA A 40 -47.16 25.87 3.06
CA ALA A 40 -45.81 26.21 2.62
C ALA A 40 -45.09 25.03 1.94
N LEU A 41 -45.35 23.79 2.37
CA LEU A 41 -44.84 22.58 1.72
C LEU A 41 -45.53 22.33 0.37
N ALA A 42 -46.85 22.56 0.28
CA ALA A 42 -47.60 22.42 -0.97
C ALA A 42 -47.08 23.39 -2.04
N VAL A 43 -46.78 24.64 -1.68
CA VAL A 43 -46.17 25.62 -2.60
C VAL A 43 -44.78 25.18 -3.07
N LYS A 44 -43.96 24.59 -2.18
CA LYS A 44 -42.65 24.04 -2.58
C LYS A 44 -42.76 22.84 -3.52
N VAL A 45 -43.78 22.00 -3.33
CA VAL A 45 -44.03 20.85 -4.22
C VAL A 45 -44.49 21.33 -5.60
N ASP A 46 -45.34 22.36 -5.67
CA ASP A 46 -45.77 22.97 -6.95
C ASP A 46 -44.59 23.62 -7.71
N ASP A 47 -43.70 24.32 -6.99
CA ASP A 47 -42.47 24.89 -7.56
C ASP A 47 -41.50 23.82 -8.08
N GLN A 48 -41.38 22.69 -7.36
CA GLN A 48 -40.63 21.54 -7.85
C GLN A 48 -41.28 20.88 -9.07
N GLY A 49 -42.61 20.81 -9.14
CA GLY A 49 -43.35 20.33 -10.31
C GLY A 49 -43.05 21.15 -11.56
N LYS A 50 -43.13 22.48 -11.47
CA LYS A 50 -42.78 23.40 -12.57
C LYS A 50 -41.32 23.26 -13.00
N ARG A 51 -40.42 23.01 -12.04
CA ARG A 51 -39.00 22.78 -12.32
C ARG A 51 -38.75 21.46 -13.03
N ILE A 52 -39.55 20.42 -12.75
CA ILE A 52 -39.50 19.14 -13.48
C ILE A 52 -39.99 19.34 -14.92
N GLU A 53 -41.10 20.05 -15.16
CA GLU A 53 -41.59 20.34 -16.51
C GLU A 53 -40.56 21.13 -17.35
N LEU A 54 -39.87 22.10 -16.74
CA LEU A 54 -38.78 22.85 -17.37
C LEU A 54 -37.59 21.94 -17.75
N LEU A 55 -37.23 21.02 -16.86
CA LEU A 55 -36.17 20.03 -17.11
C LEU A 55 -36.57 19.03 -18.20
N GLU A 56 -37.83 18.64 -18.27
CA GLU A 56 -38.34 17.77 -19.34
C GLU A 56 -38.29 18.47 -20.70
N PHE A 57 -38.67 19.75 -20.76
CA PHE A 57 -38.54 20.57 -21.96
C PHE A 57 -37.07 20.74 -22.40
N GLU A 58 -36.15 21.00 -21.47
CA GLU A 58 -34.71 21.04 -21.77
C GLU A 58 -34.18 19.68 -22.26
N ASN A 59 -34.67 18.57 -21.71
CA ASN A 59 -34.27 17.23 -22.11
C ASN A 59 -34.74 16.89 -23.53
N ASP A 60 -35.94 17.32 -23.92
CA ASP A 60 -36.45 17.14 -25.28
C ASP A 60 -35.71 18.03 -26.29
N SER A 61 -35.34 19.26 -25.90
CA SER A 61 -34.46 20.12 -26.69
C SER A 61 -33.09 19.46 -26.92
N LEU A 62 -32.47 18.93 -25.85
CA LEU A 62 -31.20 18.19 -25.94
C LEU A 62 -31.32 16.92 -26.78
N ARG A 63 -32.45 16.20 -26.73
CA ARG A 63 -32.69 15.03 -27.59
C ARG A 63 -32.78 15.41 -29.06
N SER A 64 -33.43 16.53 -29.38
CA SER A 64 -33.48 17.09 -30.73
C SER A 64 -32.09 17.52 -31.22
N GLU A 65 -31.30 18.17 -30.35
CA GLU A 65 -29.93 18.56 -30.67
C GLU A 65 -29.00 17.34 -30.86
N VAL A 66 -29.15 16.30 -30.05
CA VAL A 66 -28.45 15.02 -30.19
C VAL A 66 -28.85 14.31 -31.50
N ALA A 67 -30.12 14.38 -31.91
CA ALA A 67 -30.56 13.84 -33.20
C ALA A 67 -29.91 14.60 -34.38
N SER A 68 -29.90 15.93 -34.32
CA SER A 68 -29.19 16.80 -35.28
C SER A 68 -27.68 16.52 -35.32
N LEU A 69 -27.05 16.32 -34.15
CA LEU A 69 -25.64 15.96 -34.05
C LEU A 69 -25.35 14.57 -34.62
N LYS A 70 -26.23 13.58 -34.42
CA LYS A 70 -26.12 12.24 -35.04
C LYS A 70 -26.25 12.30 -36.55
N GLU A 71 -27.13 13.15 -37.07
CA GLU A 71 -27.28 13.36 -38.51
C GLU A 71 -26.02 14.02 -39.10
N ARG A 72 -25.47 15.04 -38.42
CA ARG A 72 -24.18 15.66 -38.79
C ARG A 72 -23.00 14.67 -38.71
N TYR A 73 -22.97 13.82 -37.68
CA TYR A 73 -21.94 12.78 -37.48
C TYR A 73 -21.95 11.71 -38.58
N SER A 74 -23.11 11.41 -39.17
CA SER A 74 -23.21 10.43 -40.26
C SER A 74 -22.57 10.90 -41.58
N ARG A 75 -22.31 12.21 -41.73
CA ARG A 75 -21.78 12.80 -42.97
C ARG A 75 -20.26 13.11 -42.93
N GLY A 76 -19.58 12.93 -41.79
CA GLY A 76 -18.16 13.28 -41.63
C GLY A 76 -17.26 12.08 -41.31
N THR A 77 -16.25 11.83 -42.14
CA THR A 77 -15.18 10.83 -41.90
C THR A 77 -14.24 11.26 -40.76
N ALA A 78 -14.02 10.36 -39.80
CA ALA A 78 -13.47 10.60 -38.46
C ALA A 78 -11.96 10.88 -38.31
N LYS A 79 -11.62 11.51 -37.18
CA LYS A 79 -10.47 11.20 -36.29
C LYS A 79 -10.90 11.37 -34.80
N PRO A 80 -10.22 10.70 -33.83
CA PRO A 80 -10.69 10.62 -32.45
C PRO A 80 -10.32 11.86 -31.63
N GLU A 81 -11.34 12.56 -31.11
CA GLU A 81 -11.19 13.60 -30.09
C GLU A 81 -11.31 13.03 -28.67
N LEU A 82 -10.42 13.48 -27.79
CA LEU A 82 -10.49 13.27 -26.36
C LEU A 82 -11.46 14.30 -25.77
N LYS A 83 -12.71 13.90 -25.51
CA LYS A 83 -13.72 14.77 -24.89
C LYS A 83 -13.57 14.78 -23.36
N VAL A 84 -13.24 15.93 -22.79
CA VAL A 84 -13.47 16.23 -21.37
C VAL A 84 -14.90 16.75 -21.24
N VAL A 85 -15.69 16.15 -20.35
CA VAL A 85 -17.09 16.50 -20.10
C VAL A 85 -17.16 17.50 -18.95
N GLY A 86 -17.74 18.67 -19.19
CA GLY A 86 -17.97 19.72 -18.19
C GLY A 86 -19.05 19.35 -17.17
N ILE A 87 -18.93 19.90 -15.97
CA ILE A 87 -19.86 19.71 -14.84
C ILE A 87 -20.99 20.77 -14.91
N PRO A 88 -22.26 20.43 -14.62
CA PRO A 88 -23.38 21.38 -14.68
C PRO A 88 -23.33 22.49 -13.63
N ALA A 89 -23.91 23.64 -13.97
CA ALA A 89 -23.92 24.88 -13.18
C ALA A 89 -24.70 24.84 -11.83
N SER A 90 -25.24 23.69 -11.43
CA SER A 90 -25.95 23.53 -10.14
C SER A 90 -25.04 23.06 -8.99
N CYS A 91 -23.74 22.87 -9.23
CA CYS A 91 -22.78 22.49 -8.19
C CYS A 91 -22.25 23.74 -7.46
N GLN A 92 -22.71 24.00 -6.23
CA GLN A 92 -22.27 25.13 -5.39
C GLN A 92 -20.94 24.88 -4.64
N LEU A 93 -20.12 23.93 -5.09
CA LEU A 93 -18.80 23.68 -4.51
C LEU A 93 -17.73 24.39 -5.35
N PRO A 94 -16.73 25.05 -4.72
CA PRO A 94 -15.62 25.66 -5.46
C PRO A 94 -14.85 24.60 -6.27
N PRO A 95 -14.27 24.95 -7.45
CA PRO A 95 -13.56 24.01 -8.32
C PRO A 95 -12.44 23.22 -7.62
N SER A 96 -11.78 23.83 -6.63
CA SER A 96 -10.80 23.16 -5.78
C SER A 96 -11.39 21.94 -5.07
N GLN A 97 -12.60 22.06 -4.51
CA GLN A 97 -13.30 20.98 -3.78
C GLN A 97 -13.91 19.92 -4.69
N ILE A 98 -14.21 20.24 -5.96
CA ILE A 98 -14.77 19.28 -6.94
C ILE A 98 -13.67 18.38 -7.50
N THR A 99 -12.53 18.99 -7.81
CA THR A 99 -11.28 18.31 -8.12
C THR A 99 -10.85 17.44 -6.93
N GLU A 100 -10.91 17.98 -5.71
CA GLU A 100 -10.75 17.22 -4.46
C GLU A 100 -11.80 16.11 -4.30
N HIS A 101 -13.07 16.29 -4.67
CA HIS A 101 -14.10 15.25 -4.50
C HIS A 101 -13.96 14.09 -5.50
N LEU A 102 -13.56 14.39 -6.74
CA LEU A 102 -13.27 13.39 -7.76
C LEU A 102 -11.98 12.63 -7.42
N PHE A 103 -10.98 13.34 -6.89
CA PHE A 103 -9.70 12.78 -6.47
C PHE A 103 -9.77 12.06 -5.13
N VAL A 104 -10.60 12.47 -4.18
CA VAL A 104 -10.90 11.78 -2.91
C VAL A 104 -11.71 10.51 -3.17
N LYS A 105 -12.65 10.52 -4.12
CA LYS A 105 -13.32 9.28 -4.58
C LYS A 105 -12.39 8.29 -5.28
N LEU A 106 -11.29 8.77 -5.86
CA LEU A 106 -10.22 7.97 -6.44
C LEU A 106 -9.01 7.79 -5.48
N GLY A 107 -9.07 8.43 -4.30
CA GLY A 107 -8.07 8.61 -3.23
C GLY A 107 -6.69 9.21 -3.58
N LEU A 108 -6.56 9.98 -4.67
CA LEU A 108 -5.31 10.59 -5.13
C LEU A 108 -4.93 11.82 -4.30
N THR A 109 -3.67 11.91 -3.88
CA THR A 109 -3.14 13.10 -3.18
C THR A 109 -2.51 14.07 -4.18
N PRO A 110 -2.47 15.39 -3.90
CA PRO A 110 -1.77 16.37 -4.74
C PRO A 110 -0.29 16.04 -4.98
N ALA A 111 0.35 15.31 -4.06
CA ALA A 111 1.74 14.86 -4.21
C ALA A 111 1.93 13.81 -5.31
N ASP A 112 0.89 13.06 -5.69
CA ASP A 112 0.94 12.01 -6.71
C ASP A 112 1.00 12.54 -8.15
N LEU A 113 0.65 13.83 -8.34
CA LEU A 113 0.56 14.50 -9.65
C LEU A 113 1.80 15.35 -9.99
N ASN A 114 2.61 15.70 -8.98
CA ASN A 114 3.81 16.54 -9.13
C ASN A 114 4.84 16.00 -10.15
N ASP A 115 4.80 14.70 -10.45
CA ASP A 115 5.72 14.06 -11.40
C ASP A 115 5.18 14.00 -12.84
N ILE A 116 3.94 14.41 -13.13
CA ILE A 116 3.33 14.23 -14.48
C ILE A 116 2.74 15.52 -15.07
N PHE A 117 2.05 16.38 -14.31
CA PHE A 117 1.51 17.66 -14.81
C PHE A 117 1.27 18.64 -13.64
N ASP A 118 1.90 19.82 -13.67
CA ASP A 118 1.58 20.93 -12.75
C ASP A 118 0.75 21.99 -13.49
N LEU A 119 -0.58 21.93 -13.33
CA LEU A 119 -1.51 22.99 -13.72
C LEU A 119 -1.88 23.80 -12.48
N GLY A 120 -0.91 24.54 -11.93
CA GLY A 120 -1.16 25.51 -10.88
C GLY A 120 -1.95 26.72 -11.43
N ASN A 121 -3.16 26.95 -10.93
CA ASN A 121 -3.85 28.25 -11.11
C ASN A 121 -3.09 29.30 -10.29
N TYR A 122 -2.21 30.06 -10.94
CA TYR A 122 -1.49 31.16 -10.30
C TYR A 122 -2.38 32.41 -10.20
N ASN A 123 -3.09 32.55 -9.07
CA ASN A 123 -3.72 33.82 -8.72
C ASN A 123 -2.64 34.83 -8.30
N ILE A 124 -2.42 35.87 -9.11
CA ILE A 124 -1.59 37.01 -8.73
C ILE A 124 -2.39 37.87 -7.73
N GLY A 125 -2.31 37.53 -6.45
CA GLY A 125 -2.90 38.34 -5.38
C GLY A 125 -2.27 39.73 -5.32
N ARG A 126 -3.10 40.78 -5.27
CA ARG A 126 -2.69 42.14 -4.93
C ARG A 126 -2.44 42.21 -3.43
N ASP A 127 -1.20 42.00 -3.00
CA ASP A 127 -0.75 42.57 -1.73
C ASP A 127 0.67 43.14 -1.90
N GLN A 128 0.79 44.44 -1.61
CA GLN A 128 2.01 45.24 -1.61
C GLN A 128 2.90 45.21 -2.88
N GLY A 129 2.42 45.82 -3.97
CA GLY A 129 3.26 46.63 -4.86
C GLY A 129 4.31 45.97 -5.78
N ARG A 130 4.45 44.64 -5.82
CA ARG A 130 5.23 43.92 -6.87
C ARG A 130 4.64 42.52 -7.16
N PRO A 131 4.30 42.16 -8.41
CA PRO A 131 3.99 40.77 -8.76
C PRO A 131 5.24 39.90 -8.57
N LYS A 132 5.23 38.97 -7.61
CA LYS A 132 6.30 37.97 -7.42
C LYS A 132 5.99 36.71 -8.23
N ILE A 133 6.44 36.64 -9.47
CA ILE A 133 6.63 35.35 -10.17
C ILE A 133 8.05 34.88 -9.85
N LEU A 134 8.25 34.38 -8.62
CA LEU A 134 9.54 33.88 -8.13
C LEU A 134 9.77 32.38 -8.42
N ALA A 135 8.87 31.74 -9.18
CA ALA A 135 8.84 30.28 -9.31
C ALA A 135 9.49 29.73 -10.60
N THR A 136 9.52 30.47 -11.71
CA THR A 136 9.93 29.89 -13.02
C THR A 136 11.39 29.43 -13.07
N ASN A 137 12.32 30.16 -12.44
CA ASN A 137 13.74 29.79 -12.43
C ASN A 137 14.07 28.47 -11.70
N ARG A 138 13.22 28.01 -10.77
CA ARG A 138 13.43 26.70 -10.11
C ARG A 138 13.03 25.52 -10.99
N PHE A 139 12.07 25.71 -11.90
CA PHE A 139 11.49 24.62 -12.68
C PHE A 139 12.04 24.53 -14.10
N SER A 140 12.53 25.63 -14.69
CA SER A 140 13.01 25.66 -16.09
C SER A 140 14.12 24.66 -16.42
N HIS A 141 14.96 24.29 -15.45
CA HIS A 141 16.07 23.35 -15.64
C HIS A 141 15.65 21.87 -15.48
N SER A 142 14.43 21.60 -15.03
CA SER A 142 13.96 20.24 -14.68
C SER A 142 13.06 19.60 -15.74
N TYR A 143 12.55 20.38 -16.69
CA TYR A 143 11.59 19.94 -17.70
C TYR A 143 12.09 20.23 -19.11
N SER A 144 11.87 19.29 -20.04
CA SER A 144 12.27 19.41 -21.46
C SER A 144 11.29 20.22 -22.33
N SER A 145 10.05 20.40 -21.83
CA SER A 145 8.99 21.17 -22.46
C SER A 145 8.15 21.85 -21.38
N ILE A 146 7.75 23.11 -21.57
CA ILE A 146 6.97 23.88 -20.59
C ILE A 146 5.71 24.45 -21.24
N VAL A 147 4.56 24.17 -20.64
CA VAL A 147 3.25 24.74 -20.98
C VAL A 147 2.60 25.23 -19.70
N LEU A 148 2.32 26.52 -19.60
CA LEU A 148 1.56 27.15 -18.52
C LEU A 148 0.20 27.56 -19.07
N ALA A 149 -0.87 27.35 -18.31
CA ALA A 149 -2.22 27.73 -18.71
C ALA A 149 -2.99 28.31 -17.53
N GLY A 150 -3.82 29.31 -17.75
CA GLY A 150 -4.73 29.83 -16.74
C GLY A 150 -5.19 31.26 -16.94
N ASP A 151 -6.05 31.72 -16.05
CA ASP A 151 -6.52 33.10 -15.93
C ASP A 151 -5.50 33.91 -15.11
N LEU A 152 -4.76 34.78 -15.79
CA LEU A 152 -3.72 35.60 -15.16
C LEU A 152 -4.26 36.97 -14.69
N ASN A 153 -5.58 37.19 -14.76
CA ASN A 153 -6.26 38.41 -14.33
C ASN A 153 -5.62 39.71 -14.88
N SER A 154 -5.01 39.62 -16.06
CA SER A 154 -4.33 40.72 -16.74
C SER A 154 -4.82 40.78 -18.18
N ASN A 155 -5.50 41.86 -18.53
CA ASN A 155 -6.06 42.01 -19.87
C ASN A 155 -4.97 42.31 -20.90
N LEU A 156 -4.58 41.31 -21.68
CA LEU A 156 -3.50 41.43 -22.67
C LEU A 156 -3.86 42.31 -23.89
N LEU A 157 -5.14 42.69 -24.05
CA LEU A 157 -5.61 43.62 -25.09
C LEU A 157 -5.31 45.09 -24.78
N VAL A 158 -5.00 45.42 -23.52
CA VAL A 158 -4.70 46.78 -23.09
C VAL A 158 -3.22 46.89 -22.79
N ASP A 159 -2.59 48.02 -23.06
CA ASP A 159 -1.19 48.29 -22.69
C ASP A 159 -1.12 49.03 -21.35
N ASP A 160 -1.51 48.34 -20.27
CA ASP A 160 -1.35 48.81 -18.91
C ASP A 160 -0.06 48.27 -18.27
N TYR A 161 0.22 48.71 -17.03
CA TYR A 161 1.41 48.25 -16.31
C TYR A 161 1.43 46.72 -16.13
N TYR A 162 0.27 46.10 -15.88
CA TYR A 162 0.19 44.67 -15.56
C TYR A 162 0.39 43.82 -16.81
N SER A 163 -0.28 44.15 -17.92
CA SER A 163 -0.15 43.44 -19.19
C SER A 163 1.25 43.60 -19.79
N SER A 164 1.83 44.80 -19.70
CA SER A 164 3.19 45.07 -20.17
C SER A 164 4.23 44.31 -19.35
N ASN A 165 4.05 44.27 -18.03
CA ASN A 165 4.95 43.52 -17.14
C ASN A 165 4.83 42.01 -17.36
N LEU A 166 3.62 41.48 -17.59
CA LEU A 166 3.42 40.06 -17.89
C LEU A 166 4.04 39.67 -19.24
N LYS A 167 3.78 40.44 -20.31
CA LYS A 167 4.40 40.25 -21.63
C LYS A 167 5.93 40.28 -21.53
N ARG A 168 6.48 41.24 -20.77
CA ARG A 168 7.93 41.35 -20.54
C ARG A 168 8.49 40.16 -19.78
N LEU A 169 7.83 39.69 -18.73
CA LEU A 169 8.30 38.54 -17.96
C LEU A 169 8.31 37.26 -18.82
N VAL A 170 7.25 37.02 -19.57
CA VAL A 170 7.16 35.88 -20.50
C VAL A 170 8.32 35.92 -21.50
N PHE A 171 8.59 37.11 -22.06
CA PHE A 171 9.72 37.34 -22.96
C PHE A 171 11.09 37.12 -22.29
N GLU A 172 11.30 37.66 -21.08
CA GLU A 172 12.55 37.50 -20.32
C GLU A 172 12.84 36.04 -19.94
N GLN A 173 11.81 35.19 -19.87
CA GLN A 173 11.93 33.74 -19.63
C GLN A 173 12.04 32.92 -20.93
N SER A 174 12.15 33.57 -22.10
CA SER A 174 12.16 32.90 -23.40
C SER A 174 10.94 31.99 -23.61
N MET A 175 9.78 32.44 -23.14
CA MET A 175 8.49 31.81 -23.35
C MET A 175 7.61 32.68 -24.26
N HIS A 176 6.47 32.15 -24.68
CA HIS A 176 5.61 32.74 -25.69
C HIS A 176 4.14 32.58 -25.31
N ILE A 177 3.35 33.64 -25.46
CA ILE A 177 1.90 33.61 -25.25
C ILE A 177 1.21 33.12 -26.54
N VAL A 178 0.36 32.10 -26.44
CA VAL A 178 -0.44 31.58 -27.56
C VAL A 178 -1.56 32.59 -27.89
N PRO A 179 -1.67 33.09 -29.14
CA PRO A 179 -2.44 34.29 -29.43
C PRO A 179 -3.94 34.05 -29.66
N PHE A 180 -4.69 33.78 -28.60
CA PHE A 180 -6.16 33.59 -28.67
C PHE A 180 -6.98 34.87 -28.88
N GLY A 181 -6.40 36.05 -28.62
CA GLY A 181 -7.13 37.32 -28.61
C GLY A 181 -8.09 37.41 -27.42
N ALA A 182 -9.21 38.12 -27.52
CA ALA A 182 -10.19 38.18 -26.42
C ALA A 182 -10.64 36.77 -26.00
N THR A 183 -10.61 36.48 -24.71
CA THR A 183 -11.02 35.18 -24.14
C THR A 183 -12.14 35.32 -23.11
N HIS A 184 -12.51 36.55 -22.75
CA HIS A 184 -13.58 36.86 -21.82
C HIS A 184 -14.44 37.98 -22.37
N HIS A 185 -15.77 37.79 -22.34
CA HIS A 185 -16.77 38.62 -23.00
C HIS A 185 -17.88 39.01 -22.02
N CYS A 186 -17.98 40.30 -21.72
CA CYS A 186 -19.12 40.91 -21.02
C CYS A 186 -19.98 41.70 -22.01
N GLU A 187 -21.18 42.11 -21.59
CA GLU A 187 -22.16 42.84 -22.43
C GLU A 187 -21.54 44.00 -23.24
N ASN A 188 -20.60 44.74 -22.65
CA ASN A 188 -19.98 45.92 -23.25
C ASN A 188 -18.44 45.87 -23.31
N SER A 189 -17.81 44.73 -23.02
CA SER A 189 -16.34 44.66 -23.04
C SER A 189 -15.78 43.28 -23.39
N HIS A 190 -14.58 43.27 -23.97
CA HIS A 190 -13.84 42.07 -24.30
C HIS A 190 -12.44 42.17 -23.67
N SER A 191 -12.03 41.13 -22.97
CA SER A 191 -10.73 41.06 -22.30
C SER A 191 -10.03 39.76 -22.66
N TRP A 192 -8.71 39.80 -22.74
CA TRP A 192 -7.88 38.59 -22.89
C TRP A 192 -7.23 38.29 -21.55
N LEU A 193 -7.83 37.37 -20.80
CA LEU A 193 -7.45 37.03 -19.42
C LEU A 193 -6.85 35.63 -19.33
N ASP A 194 -7.42 34.70 -20.08
CA ASP A 194 -7.05 33.30 -20.13
C ASP A 194 -5.93 33.11 -21.15
N THR A 195 -4.82 32.53 -20.72
CA THR A 195 -3.62 32.43 -21.54
C THR A 195 -3.03 31.03 -21.51
N PHE A 196 -2.46 30.61 -22.63
CA PHE A 196 -1.44 29.57 -22.67
C PHE A 196 -0.10 30.23 -22.92
N ILE A 197 0.89 29.92 -22.09
CA ILE A 197 2.28 30.35 -22.25
C ILE A 197 3.12 29.10 -22.47
N VAL A 198 3.84 29.05 -23.58
CA VAL A 198 4.65 27.89 -23.99
C VAL A 198 6.11 28.30 -24.12
N ASP A 199 7.03 27.36 -23.90
CA ASP A 199 8.46 27.55 -24.17
C ASP A 199 8.82 27.64 -25.67
N SER A 200 7.96 27.14 -26.57
CA SER A 200 8.19 27.16 -28.02
C SER A 200 6.88 27.19 -28.79
N LEU A 201 6.64 28.25 -29.57
CA LEU A 201 5.48 28.32 -30.46
C LEU A 201 5.53 27.30 -31.60
N ASP A 202 6.73 26.91 -32.04
CA ASP A 202 6.89 25.93 -33.13
C ASP A 202 6.36 24.53 -32.76
N ARG A 203 6.19 24.26 -31.45
CA ARG A 203 5.61 23.02 -30.94
C ARG A 203 4.09 23.09 -30.80
N VAL A 204 3.48 24.27 -30.97
CA VAL A 204 2.01 24.41 -31.01
C VAL A 204 1.55 24.05 -32.42
N ILE A 205 0.96 22.86 -32.58
CA ILE A 205 0.46 22.32 -33.85
C ILE A 205 -0.80 23.09 -34.27
N THR A 206 -1.75 23.22 -33.35
CA THR A 206 -2.98 24.01 -33.53
C THR A 206 -3.38 24.67 -32.22
N PHE A 207 -4.12 25.78 -32.31
CA PHE A 207 -4.80 26.36 -31.16
C PHE A 207 -6.15 26.93 -31.61
N GLU A 208 -7.19 26.68 -30.82
CA GLU A 208 -8.56 27.06 -31.12
C GLU A 208 -9.26 27.57 -29.87
N LYS A 209 -10.22 28.46 -30.04
CA LYS A 209 -11.14 28.86 -28.97
C LYS A 209 -12.58 28.60 -29.39
N SER A 210 -13.47 28.44 -28.42
CA SER A 210 -14.88 28.19 -28.69
C SER A 210 -15.51 29.29 -29.55
N LEU A 211 -16.46 28.91 -30.41
CA LEU A 211 -17.19 29.86 -31.28
C LEU A 211 -18.11 30.81 -30.49
N ALA A 212 -18.44 30.45 -29.26
CA ALA A 212 -19.22 31.25 -28.33
C ALA A 212 -18.61 31.14 -26.93
N PRO A 213 -18.80 32.18 -26.08
CA PRO A 213 -18.43 32.11 -24.68
C PRO A 213 -19.08 30.91 -23.99
N PHE A 214 -18.28 30.20 -23.20
CA PHE A 214 -18.69 28.96 -22.56
C PHE A 214 -19.33 29.21 -21.18
N ILE A 215 -18.57 29.73 -20.20
CA ILE A 215 -19.06 29.97 -18.82
C ILE A 215 -18.68 31.39 -18.39
N ASN A 216 -19.64 32.13 -17.83
CA ASN A 216 -19.45 33.49 -17.31
C ASN A 216 -18.74 34.45 -18.28
N GLY A 217 -18.95 34.27 -19.58
CA GLY A 217 -18.29 35.09 -20.61
C GLY A 217 -16.92 34.59 -21.06
N HIS A 218 -16.33 33.56 -20.44
CA HIS A 218 -15.04 33.01 -20.86
C HIS A 218 -15.17 32.02 -22.02
N ASP A 219 -14.26 32.12 -23.01
CA ASP A 219 -14.09 31.16 -24.08
C ASP A 219 -13.40 29.88 -23.57
N SER A 220 -13.77 28.73 -24.14
CA SER A 220 -13.02 27.49 -23.95
C SER A 220 -11.82 27.47 -24.89
N LEU A 221 -10.61 27.35 -24.35
CA LEU A 221 -9.36 27.40 -25.09
C LEU A 221 -8.76 25.99 -25.26
N PHE A 222 -8.25 25.72 -26.46
CA PHE A 222 -7.61 24.47 -26.83
C PHE A 222 -6.27 24.75 -27.50
N ILE A 223 -5.23 24.01 -27.09
CA ILE A 223 -3.97 23.90 -27.84
C ILE A 223 -3.66 22.43 -28.11
N GLU A 224 -3.13 22.14 -29.29
CA GLU A 224 -2.44 20.90 -29.59
C GLU A 224 -0.94 21.20 -29.55
N TYR A 225 -0.23 20.61 -28.59
CA TYR A 225 1.20 20.88 -28.35
C TYR A 225 2.01 19.59 -28.50
N GLU A 226 3.10 19.66 -29.26
CA GLU A 226 4.00 18.53 -29.54
C GLU A 226 5.01 18.33 -28.40
N PHE A 227 5.02 17.12 -27.84
CA PHE A 227 5.99 16.73 -26.80
C PHE A 227 7.01 15.74 -27.35
N ASP A 228 8.28 15.99 -27.06
CA ASP A 228 9.34 15.01 -27.27
C ASP A 228 9.21 13.88 -26.25
N THR A 229 8.58 12.78 -26.65
CA THR A 229 8.56 11.59 -25.79
C THR A 229 9.93 10.90 -25.83
N PRO A 230 10.63 10.74 -24.69
CA PRO A 230 11.90 10.03 -24.68
C PRO A 230 11.69 8.63 -25.24
N LYS A 231 12.58 8.21 -26.15
CA LYS A 231 12.53 6.85 -26.72
C LYS A 231 12.54 5.85 -25.57
N LYS A 232 11.44 5.10 -25.41
CA LYS A 232 11.39 4.01 -24.43
C LYS A 232 12.55 3.07 -24.74
N ARG A 233 13.42 2.84 -23.75
CA ARG A 233 14.48 1.84 -23.88
C ARG A 233 13.82 0.49 -24.17
N ASP A 234 14.29 -0.20 -25.20
CA ASP A 234 13.90 -1.59 -25.47
C ASP A 234 14.24 -2.40 -24.22
N LEU A 235 13.22 -2.89 -23.51
CA LEU A 235 13.43 -3.81 -22.40
C LEU A 235 13.71 -5.20 -22.98
N GLU A 236 14.93 -5.66 -22.81
CA GLU A 236 15.30 -7.04 -23.12
C GLU A 236 15.02 -7.91 -21.89
N ILE A 237 14.09 -8.85 -22.05
CA ILE A 237 13.81 -9.85 -21.01
C ILE A 237 14.49 -11.15 -21.42
N VAL A 238 15.35 -11.65 -20.53
CA VAL A 238 15.90 -13.00 -20.60
C VAL A 238 14.99 -13.93 -19.82
N SER A 239 14.46 -14.97 -20.48
CA SER A 239 13.58 -15.96 -19.86
C SER A 239 13.70 -17.33 -20.53
N ARG A 240 13.44 -18.40 -19.77
CA ARG A 240 13.41 -19.77 -20.30
C ARG A 240 12.28 -19.93 -21.33
N ASP A 241 12.58 -20.58 -22.46
CA ASP A 241 11.61 -20.80 -23.54
C ASP A 241 10.87 -22.13 -23.42
N PHE A 242 9.68 -22.09 -22.82
CA PHE A 242 8.83 -23.27 -22.66
C PHE A 242 8.00 -23.65 -23.90
N ARG A 243 8.14 -22.97 -25.05
CA ARG A 243 7.28 -23.22 -26.24
C ARG A 243 7.37 -24.65 -26.79
N LYS A 244 8.54 -25.29 -26.66
CA LYS A 244 8.80 -26.67 -27.10
C LYS A 244 9.04 -27.63 -25.93
N PHE A 245 8.79 -27.16 -24.71
CA PHE A 245 9.05 -27.96 -23.51
C PHE A 245 8.06 -29.14 -23.42
N SER A 246 8.59 -30.33 -23.19
CA SER A 246 7.81 -31.56 -22.98
C SER A 246 7.85 -31.94 -21.50
N PRO A 247 6.79 -31.68 -20.72
CA PRO A 247 6.74 -32.01 -19.29
C PRO A 247 7.01 -33.48 -19.00
N LYS A 248 6.45 -34.38 -19.80
CA LYS A 248 6.58 -35.83 -19.59
C LYS A 248 8.02 -36.31 -19.77
N GLN A 249 8.69 -35.83 -20.82
CA GLN A 249 10.09 -36.21 -21.08
C GLN A 249 11.00 -35.64 -20.00
N PHE A 250 10.81 -34.37 -19.65
CA PHE A 250 11.54 -33.73 -18.57
C PHE A 250 11.37 -34.49 -17.24
N ALA A 251 10.13 -34.81 -16.84
CA ALA A 251 9.85 -35.55 -15.61
C ALA A 251 10.51 -36.94 -15.62
N SER A 252 10.40 -37.67 -16.74
CA SER A 252 10.99 -39.00 -16.88
C SER A 252 12.52 -38.96 -16.73
N GLU A 253 13.20 -38.02 -17.38
CA GLU A 253 14.66 -37.91 -17.32
C GLU A 253 15.15 -37.37 -15.98
N LEU A 254 14.40 -36.43 -15.38
CA LEU A 254 14.67 -35.94 -14.04
C LEU A 254 14.58 -37.08 -13.03
N LEU A 255 13.46 -37.81 -12.99
CA LEU A 255 13.27 -38.91 -12.05
C LEU A 255 14.26 -40.05 -12.26
N ALA A 256 14.60 -40.39 -13.52
CA ALA A 256 15.63 -41.38 -13.82
C ALA A 256 17.02 -40.96 -13.32
N SER A 257 17.32 -39.66 -13.34
CA SER A 257 18.59 -39.12 -12.81
C SER A 257 18.59 -39.05 -11.28
N LEU A 258 17.43 -38.97 -10.64
CA LEU A 258 17.25 -38.94 -9.19
C LEU A 258 17.14 -40.34 -8.56
N THR A 259 17.10 -41.41 -9.37
CA THR A 259 17.03 -42.81 -8.92
C THR A 259 18.41 -43.48 -9.01
N ILE A 260 19.26 -43.24 -8.00
CA ILE A 260 20.60 -43.84 -7.82
C ILE A 260 20.67 -44.39 -6.36
N PRO A 261 21.43 -45.48 -6.05
CA PRO A 261 21.18 -46.35 -4.90
C PRO A 261 21.10 -45.66 -3.52
N GLU A 262 20.29 -46.25 -2.63
CA GLU A 262 19.95 -45.78 -1.26
C GLU A 262 21.14 -45.31 -0.41
N ALA A 263 22.35 -45.81 -0.66
CA ALA A 263 23.57 -45.48 0.07
C ALA A 263 24.28 -44.18 -0.40
N ALA A 264 24.02 -43.67 -1.61
CA ALA A 264 24.69 -42.51 -2.20
C ALA A 264 23.96 -41.17 -1.94
N HIS A 265 22.80 -41.19 -1.28
CA HIS A 265 22.00 -40.00 -0.95
C HIS A 265 21.67 -39.90 0.54
N ALA A 266 22.49 -40.48 1.42
CA ALA A 266 22.28 -40.34 2.87
C ALA A 266 22.35 -38.86 3.31
N ASP A 267 23.18 -38.04 2.64
CA ASP A 267 23.33 -36.63 2.95
C ASP A 267 22.31 -35.73 2.23
N VAL A 268 21.74 -34.80 3.00
CA VAL A 268 20.73 -33.84 2.55
C VAL A 268 21.29 -32.86 1.52
N ASN A 269 22.55 -32.43 1.67
CA ASN A 269 23.16 -31.47 0.77
C ASN A 269 23.49 -32.11 -0.58
N GLU A 270 24.02 -33.34 -0.57
CA GLU A 270 24.28 -34.11 -1.80
C GLU A 270 22.99 -34.37 -2.58
N ALA A 271 21.90 -34.76 -1.90
CA ALA A 271 20.61 -34.97 -2.53
C ALA A 271 20.04 -33.68 -3.15
N LEU A 272 20.16 -32.54 -2.46
CA LEU A 272 19.72 -31.25 -3.00
C LEU A 272 20.60 -30.77 -4.16
N ASP A 273 21.92 -30.96 -4.08
CA ASP A 273 22.85 -30.57 -5.15
C ASP A 273 22.59 -31.39 -6.42
N LEU A 274 22.35 -32.70 -6.30
CA LEU A 274 21.94 -33.55 -7.42
C LEU A 274 20.65 -33.03 -8.04
N PHE A 275 19.63 -32.72 -7.23
CA PHE A 275 18.36 -32.20 -7.72
C PHE A 275 18.54 -30.87 -8.45
N GLN A 276 19.30 -29.93 -7.88
CA GLN A 276 19.51 -28.61 -8.44
C GLN A 276 20.32 -28.68 -9.74
N SER A 277 21.47 -29.37 -9.74
CA SER A 277 22.33 -29.51 -10.91
C SER A 277 21.64 -30.23 -12.07
N THR A 278 20.92 -31.31 -11.78
CA THR A 278 20.14 -32.05 -12.78
C THR A 278 19.01 -31.19 -13.34
N SER A 279 18.25 -30.51 -12.48
CA SER A 279 17.16 -29.63 -12.91
C SER A 279 17.65 -28.51 -13.83
N VAL A 280 18.74 -27.83 -13.45
CA VAL A 280 19.35 -26.78 -14.27
C VAL A 280 19.78 -27.33 -15.63
N LYS A 281 20.51 -28.46 -15.65
CA LYS A 281 20.97 -29.11 -16.89
C LYS A 281 19.80 -29.47 -17.81
N LEU A 282 18.75 -30.08 -17.27
CA LEU A 282 17.57 -30.47 -18.06
C LEU A 282 16.78 -29.25 -18.54
N PHE A 283 16.65 -28.19 -17.75
CA PHE A 283 16.03 -26.98 -18.23
C PHE A 283 16.87 -26.27 -19.29
N ASP A 284 18.19 -26.29 -19.21
CA ASP A 284 19.04 -25.72 -20.25
C ASP A 284 18.91 -26.49 -21.58
N LEU A 285 18.63 -27.80 -21.51
CA LEU A 285 18.35 -28.63 -22.67
C LEU A 285 16.94 -28.42 -23.24
N TYR A 286 15.90 -28.51 -22.40
CA TYR A 286 14.49 -28.54 -22.83
C TYR A 286 13.77 -27.18 -22.82
N ALA A 287 14.30 -26.20 -22.09
CA ALA A 287 13.76 -24.84 -21.96
C ALA A 287 14.90 -23.80 -21.84
N PRO A 288 15.76 -23.67 -22.88
CA PRO A 288 16.92 -22.77 -22.85
C PRO A 288 16.50 -21.31 -22.67
N PHE A 289 17.42 -20.50 -22.14
CA PHE A 289 17.20 -19.06 -22.05
C PHE A 289 17.12 -18.42 -23.43
N THR A 290 16.13 -17.56 -23.62
CA THR A 290 15.96 -16.73 -24.82
C THR A 290 15.78 -15.28 -24.42
N THR A 291 16.43 -14.38 -25.17
CA THR A 291 16.24 -12.94 -25.02
C THR A 291 15.07 -12.50 -25.90
N ARG A 292 14.14 -11.75 -25.32
CA ARG A 292 12.99 -11.19 -26.02
C ARG A 292 12.91 -9.70 -25.77
N LYS A 293 12.85 -8.92 -26.84
CA LYS A 293 12.54 -7.49 -26.76
C LYS A 293 11.07 -7.30 -26.45
N VAL A 294 10.78 -6.62 -25.35
CA VAL A 294 9.42 -6.22 -25.00
C VAL A 294 9.09 -4.93 -25.74
N LEU A 295 8.55 -5.09 -26.95
CA LEU A 295 8.16 -3.95 -27.79
C LEU A 295 6.92 -3.22 -27.25
N LYS A 296 6.03 -3.93 -26.54
CA LYS A 296 4.83 -3.39 -25.89
C LYS A 296 4.53 -4.16 -24.62
N GLN A 297 4.16 -3.45 -23.55
CA GLN A 297 3.63 -4.05 -22.33
C GLN A 297 2.34 -4.83 -22.66
N PRO A 298 2.16 -6.06 -22.16
CA PRO A 298 0.96 -6.84 -22.43
C PRO A 298 -0.27 -6.17 -21.81
N SER A 299 -1.25 -5.83 -22.64
CA SER A 299 -2.55 -5.31 -22.20
C SER A 299 -3.32 -6.42 -21.46
N PRO A 300 -3.66 -6.25 -20.17
CA PRO A 300 -4.28 -7.30 -19.35
C PRO A 300 -5.61 -7.82 -19.90
N TRP A 301 -6.38 -6.96 -20.58
CA TRP A 301 -7.67 -7.29 -21.17
C TRP A 301 -7.59 -8.05 -22.49
N ILE A 302 -6.40 -8.20 -23.10
CA ILE A 302 -6.24 -8.94 -24.36
C ILE A 302 -6.07 -10.44 -24.07
N THR A 303 -7.20 -11.13 -24.00
CA THR A 303 -7.30 -12.58 -23.78
C THR A 303 -6.80 -13.39 -24.98
N LYS A 304 -6.57 -14.70 -24.79
CA LYS A 304 -6.22 -15.62 -25.89
C LYS A 304 -7.26 -15.59 -27.02
N ASN A 305 -8.55 -15.52 -26.67
CA ASN A 305 -9.64 -15.44 -27.64
C ASN A 305 -9.54 -14.18 -28.51
N ILE A 306 -9.31 -13.01 -27.91
CA ILE A 306 -9.11 -11.75 -28.64
C ILE A 306 -7.86 -11.83 -29.53
N LYS A 307 -6.76 -12.42 -29.04
CA LYS A 307 -5.54 -12.63 -29.85
C LYS A 307 -5.82 -13.49 -31.09
N ASP A 308 -6.60 -14.55 -30.95
CA ASP A 308 -6.92 -15.43 -32.07
C ASP A 308 -7.86 -14.75 -33.08
N LYS A 309 -8.78 -13.89 -32.62
CA LYS A 309 -9.58 -13.03 -33.50
C LYS A 309 -8.73 -11.98 -34.23
N CYS A 310 -7.73 -11.37 -33.56
CA CYS A 310 -6.75 -10.49 -34.20
C CYS A 310 -5.97 -11.24 -35.30
N LYS A 311 -5.49 -12.47 -35.04
CA LYS A 311 -4.79 -13.27 -36.06
C LYS A 311 -5.68 -13.56 -37.27
N LYS A 312 -6.95 -13.90 -37.05
CA LYS A 312 -7.93 -14.12 -38.13
C LYS A 312 -8.14 -12.85 -38.95
N ARG A 313 -8.33 -11.70 -38.29
CA ARG A 313 -8.41 -10.39 -38.95
C ARG A 313 -7.15 -10.09 -39.78
N ASP A 314 -5.96 -10.31 -39.23
CA ASP A 314 -4.69 -10.01 -39.91
C ASP A 314 -4.44 -10.95 -41.10
N HIS A 315 -4.85 -12.22 -40.99
CA HIS A 315 -4.84 -13.16 -42.11
C HIS A 315 -5.76 -12.70 -43.23
N GLU A 316 -6.98 -12.29 -42.89
CA GLU A 316 -7.97 -11.77 -43.84
C GLU A 316 -7.53 -10.46 -44.50
N PHE A 317 -6.85 -9.57 -43.75
CA PHE A 317 -6.25 -8.37 -44.32
C PHE A 317 -5.17 -8.71 -45.35
N LYS A 318 -4.25 -9.61 -45.01
CA LYS A 318 -3.21 -10.08 -45.96
C LYS A 318 -3.82 -10.72 -47.20
N ARG A 319 -4.92 -11.48 -47.04
CA ARG A 319 -5.67 -12.05 -48.16
C ARG A 319 -6.30 -10.96 -49.02
N ALA A 320 -6.98 -9.99 -48.41
CA ALA A 320 -7.62 -8.85 -49.09
C ALA A 320 -6.62 -8.06 -49.94
N VAL A 321 -5.46 -7.72 -49.35
CA VAL A 321 -4.38 -6.99 -50.02
C VAL A 321 -3.82 -7.76 -51.22
N ARG A 322 -3.63 -9.09 -51.09
CA ARG A 322 -3.14 -9.93 -52.19
C ARG A 322 -4.18 -10.14 -53.29
N SER A 323 -5.46 -10.30 -52.93
CA SER A 323 -6.52 -10.61 -53.89
C SER A 323 -7.09 -9.39 -54.61
N GLY A 324 -7.00 -8.19 -54.02
CA GLY A 324 -7.67 -6.99 -54.53
C GLY A 324 -9.21 -7.01 -54.48
N ASP A 325 -9.85 -8.12 -54.11
CA ASP A 325 -11.31 -8.27 -54.10
C ASP A 325 -11.97 -7.41 -52.99
N SER A 326 -12.89 -6.53 -53.41
CA SER A 326 -13.67 -5.64 -52.54
C SER A 326 -14.54 -6.38 -51.52
N ARG A 327 -14.96 -7.61 -51.80
CA ARG A 327 -15.73 -8.46 -50.87
C ARG A 327 -14.86 -8.94 -49.71
N VAL A 328 -13.60 -9.27 -49.98
CA VAL A 328 -12.64 -9.68 -48.95
C VAL A 328 -12.27 -8.48 -48.08
N PHE A 329 -12.12 -7.28 -48.67
CA PHE A 329 -11.96 -6.04 -47.90
C PHE A 329 -13.16 -5.73 -47.00
N ARG A 330 -14.40 -5.96 -47.48
CA ARG A 330 -15.62 -5.80 -46.66
C ARG A 330 -15.64 -6.78 -45.48
N HIS A 331 -15.25 -8.03 -45.72
CA HIS A 331 -15.15 -9.04 -44.68
C HIS A 331 -14.09 -8.67 -43.63
N TYR A 332 -12.90 -8.24 -44.07
CA TYR A 332 -11.86 -7.71 -43.19
C TYR A 332 -12.37 -6.55 -42.32
N ARG A 333 -13.04 -5.55 -42.91
CA ARG A 333 -13.58 -4.40 -42.15
C ARG A 333 -14.57 -4.82 -41.07
N LYS A 334 -15.41 -5.83 -41.34
CA LYS A 334 -16.32 -6.39 -40.34
C LYS A 334 -15.56 -7.06 -39.19
N LEU A 335 -14.52 -7.84 -39.51
CA LEU A 335 -13.66 -8.44 -38.49
C LEU A 335 -12.90 -7.40 -37.68
N ASP A 336 -12.39 -6.34 -38.31
CA ASP A 336 -11.69 -5.25 -37.62
C ASP A 336 -12.62 -4.49 -36.68
N SER A 337 -13.84 -4.18 -37.11
CA SER A 337 -14.85 -3.54 -36.26
C SER A 337 -15.23 -4.41 -35.07
N ASN A 338 -15.45 -5.72 -35.27
CA ASN A 338 -15.76 -6.65 -34.19
C ASN A 338 -14.61 -6.75 -33.19
N VAL A 339 -13.37 -6.93 -33.67
CA VAL A 339 -12.18 -6.99 -32.82
C VAL A 339 -12.00 -5.70 -32.01
N LYS A 340 -12.24 -4.53 -32.61
CA LYS A 340 -12.19 -3.23 -31.91
C LYS A 340 -13.26 -3.14 -30.82
N SER A 341 -14.50 -3.57 -31.10
CA SER A 341 -15.59 -3.58 -30.10
C SER A 341 -15.24 -4.49 -28.93
N GLU A 342 -14.79 -5.71 -29.21
CA GLU A 342 -14.45 -6.68 -28.16
C GLU A 342 -13.25 -6.25 -27.32
N ILE A 343 -12.24 -5.61 -27.93
CA ILE A 343 -11.11 -5.04 -27.18
C ILE A 343 -11.60 -3.93 -26.25
N LYS A 344 -12.50 -3.06 -26.74
CA LYS A 344 -13.08 -1.98 -25.93
C LYS A 344 -13.91 -2.55 -24.77
N GLU A 345 -14.83 -3.46 -25.06
CA GLU A 345 -15.66 -4.13 -24.04
C GLU A 345 -14.81 -4.87 -23.00
N ALA A 346 -13.78 -5.61 -23.43
CA ALA A 346 -12.88 -6.31 -22.53
C ALA A 346 -12.06 -5.34 -21.66
N ARG A 347 -11.61 -4.21 -22.22
CA ARG A 347 -10.91 -3.16 -21.49
C ARG A 347 -11.83 -2.51 -20.44
N ASP A 348 -13.01 -2.09 -20.87
CA ASP A 348 -13.96 -1.39 -20.00
C ASP A 348 -14.43 -2.34 -18.88
N SER A 349 -14.71 -3.61 -19.19
CA SER A 349 -15.02 -4.65 -18.20
C SER A 349 -13.85 -4.89 -17.23
N TYR A 350 -12.62 -4.98 -17.73
CA TYR A 350 -11.43 -5.15 -16.89
C TYR A 350 -11.26 -3.97 -15.92
N ILE A 351 -11.44 -2.73 -16.41
CA ILE A 351 -11.34 -1.54 -15.57
C ILE A 351 -12.45 -1.56 -14.51
N ILE A 352 -13.72 -1.73 -14.90
CA ILE A 352 -14.85 -1.77 -13.97
C ILE A 352 -14.66 -2.85 -12.90
N GLN A 353 -14.30 -4.07 -13.31
CA GLN A 353 -14.13 -5.18 -12.39
C GLN A 353 -13.01 -4.91 -11.38
N ASN A 354 -11.88 -4.36 -11.82
CA ASN A 354 -10.76 -4.12 -10.93
C ASN A 354 -10.83 -2.78 -10.18
N CYS A 355 -11.66 -1.83 -10.63
CA CYS A 355 -11.92 -0.58 -9.92
C CYS A 355 -13.05 -0.69 -8.87
N SER A 356 -13.68 -1.87 -8.76
CA SER A 356 -14.67 -2.15 -7.70
C SER A 356 -14.03 -2.32 -6.31
N ASP A 357 -12.73 -2.61 -6.27
CA ASP A 357 -11.94 -2.79 -5.06
C ASP A 357 -10.87 -1.70 -4.99
N VAL A 358 -10.87 -0.92 -3.91
CA VAL A 358 -10.00 0.24 -3.73
C VAL A 358 -8.52 -0.15 -3.89
N SER A 359 -8.08 -1.27 -3.33
CA SER A 359 -6.69 -1.71 -3.41
C SER A 359 -6.28 -2.11 -4.84
N LYS A 360 -7.17 -2.77 -5.58
CA LYS A 360 -6.95 -3.12 -6.99
C LYS A 360 -6.94 -1.89 -7.89
N THR A 361 -7.82 -0.90 -7.65
CA THR A 361 -7.79 0.40 -8.33
C THR A 361 -6.41 1.00 -8.26
N TRP A 362 -5.86 1.11 -7.04
CA TRP A 362 -4.54 1.65 -6.79
C TRP A 362 -3.41 0.90 -7.48
N SER A 363 -3.44 -0.43 -7.43
CA SER A 363 -2.46 -1.25 -8.12
C SER A 363 -2.48 -1.03 -9.62
N ILE A 364 -3.66 -0.79 -10.20
CA ILE A 364 -3.83 -0.59 -11.64
C ILE A 364 -3.34 0.79 -12.06
N LEU A 365 -3.71 1.84 -11.31
CA LEU A 365 -3.26 3.19 -11.59
C LEU A 365 -1.73 3.28 -11.58
N ARG A 366 -1.07 2.67 -10.58
CA ARG A 366 0.40 2.53 -10.56
C ARG A 366 0.95 1.74 -11.74
N LYS A 367 0.31 0.62 -12.11
CA LYS A 367 0.73 -0.20 -13.25
C LYS A 367 0.64 0.56 -14.59
N PHE A 368 -0.33 1.46 -14.74
CA PHE A 368 -0.43 2.33 -15.91
C PHE A 368 0.48 3.55 -15.84
N GLY A 369 1.19 3.75 -14.73
CA GLY A 369 2.05 4.91 -14.51
C GLY A 369 1.26 6.21 -14.37
N LEU A 370 -0.03 6.14 -14.05
CA LEU A 370 -0.89 7.31 -13.80
C LEU A 370 -0.68 7.88 -12.40
N VAL A 371 -0.04 7.09 -11.53
CA VAL A 371 0.30 7.43 -10.14
C VAL A 371 1.73 6.98 -9.94
N GLY A 372 2.55 7.85 -9.34
CA GLY A 372 3.92 7.52 -9.00
C GLY A 372 4.01 6.24 -8.16
N ASN A 373 5.11 5.49 -8.29
CA ASN A 373 5.44 4.51 -7.27
C ASN A 373 5.74 5.28 -5.99
N VAL A 374 4.99 4.99 -4.91
CA VAL A 374 5.09 5.71 -3.62
C VAL A 374 6.53 5.73 -3.09
N LEU A 375 7.31 4.69 -3.38
CA LEU A 375 8.68 4.54 -2.89
C LEU A 375 9.60 4.07 -4.03
N LYS A 376 10.62 4.87 -4.36
CA LYS A 376 11.68 4.47 -5.31
C LYS A 376 12.57 3.40 -4.66
N SER A 377 13.15 2.51 -5.47
CA SER A 377 14.14 1.53 -4.98
C SER A 377 15.33 2.27 -4.32
N PRO A 378 15.86 1.78 -3.18
CA PRO A 378 17.09 2.32 -2.57
C PRO A 378 18.28 2.38 -3.53
N LEU A 379 18.31 1.49 -4.53
CA LEU A 379 19.38 1.41 -5.54
C LEU A 379 19.46 2.62 -6.47
N HIS A 380 18.48 3.53 -6.41
CA HIS A 380 18.60 4.84 -7.07
C HIS A 380 19.42 5.85 -6.26
N PHE A 381 19.67 5.58 -4.97
CA PHE A 381 20.31 6.50 -4.03
C PHE A 381 21.62 5.95 -3.48
N PHE A 382 21.74 4.62 -3.39
CA PHE A 382 22.91 3.92 -2.86
C PHE A 382 23.33 2.80 -3.82
N SER A 383 24.63 2.51 -3.85
CA SER A 383 25.15 1.34 -4.55
C SER A 383 24.78 0.04 -3.82
N LYS A 384 24.79 -1.08 -4.55
CA LYS A 384 24.60 -2.42 -3.96
C LYS A 384 25.64 -2.75 -2.88
N ASP A 385 26.85 -2.23 -3.00
CA ASP A 385 27.96 -2.48 -2.09
C ASP A 385 27.80 -1.68 -0.77
N GLU A 386 27.36 -0.42 -0.83
CA GLU A 386 27.02 0.35 0.37
C GLU A 386 25.85 -0.28 1.16
N LEU A 387 24.86 -0.82 0.45
CA LEU A 387 23.71 -1.47 1.06
C LEU A 387 24.09 -2.78 1.75
N ILE A 388 24.88 -3.65 1.09
CA ILE A 388 25.31 -4.92 1.70
C ILE A 388 26.25 -4.69 2.89
N ASP A 389 27.13 -3.69 2.84
CA ASP A 389 27.99 -3.31 3.96
C ASP A 389 27.15 -2.93 5.19
N TYR A 390 26.13 -2.10 4.96
CA TYR A 390 25.19 -1.72 5.99
C TYR A 390 24.40 -2.92 6.53
N TYR A 391 23.74 -3.72 5.69
CA TYR A 391 22.92 -4.85 6.15
C TYR A 391 23.76 -5.93 6.85
N SER A 392 24.98 -6.18 6.39
CA SER A 392 25.92 -7.10 7.05
C SER A 392 26.34 -6.59 8.42
N SER A 393 26.57 -5.27 8.59
CA SER A 393 26.90 -4.70 9.91
C SER A 393 25.82 -4.92 10.97
N VAL A 394 24.56 -5.11 10.54
CA VAL A 394 23.44 -5.37 11.45
C VAL A 394 23.32 -6.85 11.79
N THR A 395 23.51 -7.70 10.80
CA THR A 395 23.38 -9.16 10.91
C THR A 395 24.66 -9.82 11.44
N THR A 396 25.61 -9.03 11.94
CA THR A 396 26.88 -9.50 12.54
C THR A 396 27.19 -8.87 13.89
N ILE A 397 26.16 -8.38 14.60
CA ILE A 397 26.30 -7.76 15.93
C ILE A 397 26.72 -8.79 16.99
N HIS A 398 26.33 -10.06 16.82
CA HIS A 398 26.66 -11.14 17.74
C HIS A 398 27.61 -12.15 17.09
N PRO A 399 28.49 -12.80 17.86
CA PRO A 399 29.34 -13.86 17.34
C PRO A 399 28.49 -15.05 16.85
N PRO A 400 28.98 -15.83 15.87
CA PRO A 400 28.28 -17.01 15.39
C PRO A 400 28.09 -18.05 16.50
N CYS A 401 26.95 -18.72 16.52
CA CYS A 401 26.69 -19.81 17.45
C CYS A 401 27.51 -21.06 17.06
N SER A 402 28.53 -21.39 17.86
CA SER A 402 29.40 -22.54 17.63
C SER A 402 28.71 -23.88 17.90
N ILE A 403 29.25 -24.96 17.32
CA ILE A 403 28.76 -26.33 17.58
C ILE A 403 28.94 -26.74 19.04
N ASP A 404 29.99 -26.28 19.71
CA ASP A 404 30.22 -26.58 21.13
C ASP A 404 29.19 -25.88 22.02
N THR A 405 28.79 -24.66 21.67
CA THR A 405 27.69 -23.96 22.34
C THR A 405 26.37 -24.69 22.13
N LEU A 406 26.10 -25.21 20.92
CA LEU A 406 24.92 -26.04 20.67
C LEU A 406 24.92 -27.27 21.58
N ARG A 407 26.03 -28.01 21.65
CA ARG A 407 26.16 -29.21 22.50
C ARG A 407 25.80 -28.92 23.96
N VAL A 408 26.34 -27.84 24.52
CA VAL A 408 26.01 -27.43 25.90
C VAL A 408 24.52 -27.16 26.08
N ILE A 409 23.87 -26.53 25.11
CA ILE A 409 22.42 -26.27 25.16
C ILE A 409 21.64 -27.59 25.08
N THR A 410 21.98 -28.47 24.13
CA THR A 410 21.26 -29.74 23.90
C THR A 410 21.47 -30.75 25.01
N ASP A 411 22.66 -30.81 25.62
CA ASP A 411 22.97 -31.71 26.73
C ASP A 411 22.19 -31.32 28.00
N SER A 412 21.80 -30.05 28.12
CA SER A 412 20.98 -29.54 29.21
C SER A 412 19.47 -29.72 29.03
N VAL A 413 19.02 -30.43 27.98
CA VAL A 413 17.59 -30.68 27.73
C VAL A 413 17.14 -31.90 28.53
N ASP A 414 16.34 -31.71 29.58
CA ASP A 414 15.81 -32.79 30.45
C ASP A 414 15.03 -33.85 29.67
N LEU A 415 15.21 -35.15 29.92
CA LEU A 415 14.61 -36.27 29.15
C LEU A 415 13.09 -36.48 29.35
N GLU A 416 12.32 -35.45 29.71
CA GLU A 416 10.89 -35.58 30.01
C GLU A 416 9.99 -35.87 28.80
N VAL A 417 8.81 -36.44 29.08
CA VAL A 417 7.74 -36.74 28.11
C VAL A 417 6.98 -35.47 27.76
N GLY A 418 6.74 -35.21 26.46
CA GLY A 418 5.91 -34.08 25.99
C GLY A 418 6.65 -32.95 25.25
N LYS A 419 7.88 -33.18 24.78
CA LYS A 419 8.65 -32.19 24.01
C LYS A 419 8.15 -31.99 22.59
N PHE A 420 8.41 -30.79 22.03
CA PHE A 420 8.25 -30.57 20.60
C PHE A 420 9.34 -31.31 19.79
N GLU A 421 8.89 -32.14 18.86
CA GLU A 421 9.71 -32.75 17.83
C GLU A 421 9.15 -32.41 16.45
N LEU A 422 10.06 -32.23 15.49
CA LEU A 422 9.67 -32.07 14.08
C LEU A 422 9.18 -33.43 13.56
N SER A 423 7.94 -33.48 13.11
CA SER A 423 7.33 -34.68 12.56
C SER A 423 7.70 -34.88 11.09
N LEU A 424 7.87 -36.14 10.68
CA LEU A 424 8.06 -36.49 9.28
C LEU A 424 6.85 -36.09 8.43
N LEU A 425 7.15 -35.56 7.26
CA LEU A 425 6.21 -35.01 6.30
C LEU A 425 5.66 -36.11 5.39
N GLN A 426 4.39 -35.98 5.04
CA GLN A 426 3.72 -36.84 4.08
C GLN A 426 3.74 -36.24 2.66
N PRO A 427 3.77 -37.05 1.59
CA PRO A 427 3.77 -36.53 0.22
C PRO A 427 2.62 -35.58 -0.10
N LEU A 428 1.43 -35.84 0.44
CA LEU A 428 0.28 -34.98 0.25
C LEU A 428 0.48 -33.58 0.85
N GLU A 429 1.10 -33.48 2.03
CA GLU A 429 1.39 -32.21 2.70
C GLU A 429 2.39 -31.39 1.90
N VAL A 430 3.46 -32.04 1.43
CA VAL A 430 4.49 -31.43 0.59
C VAL A 430 3.89 -30.91 -0.72
N TYR A 431 3.07 -31.72 -1.39
CA TYR A 431 2.38 -31.30 -2.61
C TYR A 431 1.46 -30.09 -2.39
N GLN A 432 0.66 -30.10 -1.32
CA GLN A 432 -0.20 -28.97 -0.98
C GLN A 432 0.60 -27.70 -0.65
N ALA A 433 1.72 -27.82 0.06
CA ALA A 433 2.61 -26.70 0.32
C ALA A 433 3.22 -26.13 -0.98
N MET A 434 3.64 -27.00 -1.92
CA MET A 434 4.11 -26.57 -3.24
C MET A 434 3.02 -25.80 -4.01
N LEU A 435 1.77 -26.27 -4.03
CA LEU A 435 0.68 -25.56 -4.69
C LEU A 435 0.39 -24.19 -4.06
N LYS A 436 0.40 -24.11 -2.72
CA LYS A 436 0.24 -22.84 -2.00
C LYS A 436 1.38 -21.87 -2.35
N CYS A 437 2.63 -22.32 -2.35
CA CYS A 437 3.79 -21.50 -2.71
C CYS A 437 3.78 -21.10 -4.19
N LEU A 438 3.34 -21.98 -5.09
CA LEU A 438 3.27 -21.71 -6.54
C LEU A 438 2.41 -20.48 -6.84
N SER A 439 1.27 -20.33 -6.16
CA SER A 439 0.38 -19.16 -6.33
C SER A 439 1.04 -17.81 -6.03
N LYS A 440 2.08 -17.82 -5.17
CA LYS A 440 2.87 -16.66 -4.74
C LYS A 440 4.23 -16.54 -5.46
N SER A 441 4.63 -17.56 -6.21
CA SER A 441 5.96 -17.70 -6.84
C SER A 441 6.07 -16.97 -8.18
N LYS A 442 5.68 -15.69 -8.22
CA LYS A 442 5.75 -14.87 -9.45
C LYS A 442 7.12 -14.23 -9.68
N SER A 443 7.91 -14.08 -8.62
CA SER A 443 9.27 -13.54 -8.66
C SER A 443 10.27 -14.61 -9.09
N ARG A 444 11.49 -14.19 -9.44
CA ARG A 444 12.62 -15.08 -9.69
C ARG A 444 13.06 -15.73 -8.38
N SER A 445 13.34 -17.04 -8.41
CA SER A 445 14.01 -17.74 -7.31
C SER A 445 15.52 -17.41 -7.30
N CYS A 446 16.14 -17.29 -6.13
CA CYS A 446 17.56 -16.90 -6.03
C CYS A 446 18.54 -17.93 -6.61
N ASP A 447 18.13 -19.20 -6.67
CA ASP A 447 18.84 -20.33 -7.30
C ASP A 447 18.54 -20.49 -8.80
N GLY A 448 17.68 -19.65 -9.37
CA GLY A 448 17.25 -19.74 -10.77
C GLY A 448 16.24 -20.85 -11.07
N LEU A 449 15.80 -21.61 -10.06
CA LEU A 449 14.79 -22.68 -10.17
C LEU A 449 13.44 -22.20 -9.66
N SER A 450 12.75 -21.41 -10.49
CA SER A 450 11.39 -20.99 -10.15
C SER A 450 10.46 -22.19 -10.06
N LEU A 451 9.71 -22.29 -8.97
CA LEU A 451 8.64 -23.29 -8.80
C LEU A 451 7.63 -23.31 -9.96
N THR A 452 7.41 -22.18 -10.64
CA THR A 452 6.57 -22.10 -11.85
C THR A 452 7.09 -22.93 -13.01
N TYR A 453 8.39 -23.23 -13.07
CA TYR A 453 8.97 -24.10 -14.09
C TYR A 453 8.57 -25.57 -13.90
N PHE A 454 8.18 -25.93 -12.68
CA PHE A 454 7.80 -27.29 -12.30
C PHE A 454 6.29 -27.50 -12.22
N GLU A 455 5.46 -26.49 -12.50
CA GLU A 455 3.99 -26.52 -12.34
C GLU A 455 3.35 -27.80 -12.91
N THR A 456 3.83 -28.26 -14.06
CA THR A 456 3.30 -29.43 -14.77
C THR A 456 3.82 -30.79 -14.30
N VAL A 457 4.85 -30.79 -13.44
CA VAL A 457 5.55 -32.00 -12.94
C VAL A 457 5.64 -32.04 -11.42
N LEU A 458 4.89 -31.17 -10.71
CA LEU A 458 4.93 -31.11 -9.24
C LEU A 458 4.59 -32.44 -8.58
N ALA A 459 3.58 -33.15 -9.10
CA ALA A 459 3.16 -34.45 -8.58
C ALA A 459 4.30 -35.49 -8.71
N ASP A 460 5.03 -35.46 -9.82
CA ASP A 460 6.12 -36.39 -10.12
C ASP A 460 7.31 -36.17 -9.17
N ILE A 461 7.68 -34.93 -8.88
CA ILE A 461 8.83 -34.60 -8.01
C ILE A 461 8.49 -34.64 -6.51
N THR A 462 7.21 -34.68 -6.14
CA THR A 462 6.76 -34.65 -4.74
C THR A 462 7.41 -35.74 -3.88
N PRO A 463 7.45 -37.02 -4.29
CA PRO A 463 8.03 -38.08 -3.45
C PRO A 463 9.50 -37.83 -3.12
N PHE A 464 10.29 -37.39 -4.12
CA PHE A 464 11.69 -37.05 -3.93
C PHE A 464 11.88 -35.88 -2.95
N LEU A 465 11.11 -34.81 -3.12
CA LEU A 465 11.19 -33.65 -2.20
C LEU A 465 10.75 -34.01 -0.78
N THR A 466 9.77 -34.91 -0.65
CA THR A 466 9.32 -35.41 0.67
C THR A 466 10.43 -36.17 1.37
N ASP A 467 11.11 -37.08 0.66
CA ASP A 467 12.27 -37.80 1.16
C ASP A 467 13.40 -36.84 1.55
N LEU A 468 13.74 -35.87 0.69
CA LEU A 468 14.73 -34.83 0.98
C LEU A 468 14.42 -34.04 2.26
N PHE A 469 13.17 -33.59 2.43
CA PHE A 469 12.77 -32.84 3.62
C PHE A 469 12.80 -33.71 4.88
N ASN A 470 12.39 -34.99 4.77
CA ASN A 470 12.43 -35.92 5.90
C ASN A 470 13.87 -36.29 6.30
N ARG A 471 14.79 -36.39 5.34
CA ARG A 471 16.24 -36.50 5.62
C ARG A 471 16.74 -35.27 6.37
N SER A 472 16.32 -34.07 6.00
CA SER A 472 16.66 -32.83 6.73
C SER A 472 16.17 -32.88 8.18
N ILE A 473 14.91 -33.27 8.40
CA ILE A 473 14.32 -33.37 9.74
C ILE A 473 15.06 -34.41 10.59
N THR A 474 15.30 -35.61 10.05
CA THR A 474 15.93 -36.72 10.79
C THR A 474 17.41 -36.50 11.09
N SER A 475 18.15 -35.87 10.16
CA SER A 475 19.58 -35.54 10.36
C SER A 475 19.80 -34.28 11.20
N GLY A 476 18.77 -33.45 11.39
CA GLY A 476 18.91 -32.14 12.04
C GLY A 476 19.66 -31.12 11.20
N ILE A 477 19.77 -31.32 9.88
CA ILE A 477 20.54 -30.46 8.97
C ILE A 477 19.60 -29.73 8.00
N TYR A 478 19.61 -28.40 8.05
CA TYR A 478 19.01 -27.55 7.03
C TYR A 478 19.95 -27.42 5.82
N PRO A 479 19.47 -27.58 4.57
CA PRO A 479 20.35 -27.63 3.40
C PRO A 479 21.18 -26.35 3.19
N GLU A 480 22.49 -26.51 2.97
CA GLU A 480 23.47 -25.43 2.80
C GLU A 480 23.19 -24.55 1.58
N LEU A 481 22.73 -25.13 0.46
CA LEU A 481 22.38 -24.38 -0.74
C LEU A 481 21.23 -23.37 -0.50
N TRP A 482 20.35 -23.65 0.46
CA TRP A 482 19.24 -22.76 0.82
C TRP A 482 19.62 -21.69 1.84
N LYS A 483 20.83 -21.73 2.41
CA LYS A 483 21.37 -20.69 3.31
C LYS A 483 21.93 -19.46 2.57
N LYS A 484 21.81 -19.43 1.24
CA LYS A 484 22.20 -18.28 0.40
C LYS A 484 20.97 -17.49 -0.01
N SER A 485 20.95 -16.20 0.27
CA SER A 485 19.83 -15.31 -0.04
C SER A 485 20.24 -14.12 -0.90
N GLN A 486 19.33 -13.69 -1.76
CA GLN A 486 19.47 -12.48 -2.57
C GLN A 486 18.61 -11.36 -1.98
N ILE A 487 19.22 -10.27 -1.55
CA ILE A 487 18.52 -9.14 -0.92
C ILE A 487 17.96 -8.20 -1.98
N VAL A 488 16.65 -7.96 -1.89
CA VAL A 488 15.95 -6.89 -2.59
C VAL A 488 15.73 -5.75 -1.59
N PRO A 489 16.47 -4.63 -1.71
CA PRO A 489 16.36 -3.53 -0.77
C PRO A 489 15.06 -2.74 -1.02
N LEU A 490 14.38 -2.35 0.06
CA LEU A 490 13.17 -1.52 0.02
C LEU A 490 13.36 -0.22 0.79
N SER A 491 12.86 0.91 0.26
CA SER A 491 12.91 2.20 0.95
C SER A 491 11.82 2.28 2.02
N LYS A 492 12.13 2.85 3.20
CA LYS A 492 11.14 3.18 4.24
C LYS A 492 10.45 4.52 3.98
N VAL A 493 11.08 5.39 3.20
CA VAL A 493 10.64 6.76 2.85
C VAL A 493 10.86 7.01 1.36
N ALA A 494 10.19 8.00 0.78
CA ALA A 494 10.20 8.24 -0.68
C ALA A 494 11.61 8.52 -1.25
N SER A 495 12.41 9.27 -0.48
CA SER A 495 13.77 9.67 -0.85
C SER A 495 14.72 9.42 0.32
N PRO A 496 15.20 8.18 0.51
CA PRO A 496 16.08 7.85 1.61
C PRO A 496 17.41 8.60 1.50
N LYS A 497 17.83 9.24 2.59
CA LYS A 497 19.09 9.98 2.69
C LYS A 497 20.18 9.17 3.39
N SER A 498 19.80 8.09 4.05
CA SER A 498 20.71 7.17 4.74
C SER A 498 20.29 5.72 4.48
N THR A 499 21.27 4.80 4.44
CA THR A 499 21.02 3.36 4.36
C THR A 499 20.16 2.84 5.51
N THR A 500 20.13 3.53 6.66
CA THR A 500 19.27 3.22 7.80
C THR A 500 17.77 3.34 7.52
N GLU A 501 17.41 4.12 6.50
CA GLU A 501 16.05 4.33 6.02
C GLU A 501 15.64 3.28 4.97
N THR A 502 16.37 2.17 4.89
CA THR A 502 16.10 1.05 3.99
C THR A 502 15.86 -0.25 4.76
N ARG A 503 15.24 -1.25 4.12
CA ARG A 503 14.97 -2.59 4.66
C ARG A 503 15.50 -3.67 3.71
N PRO A 504 16.25 -4.67 4.19
CA PRO A 504 16.63 -5.83 3.39
C PRO A 504 15.44 -6.80 3.29
N VAL A 505 15.08 -7.25 2.08
CA VAL A 505 14.15 -8.38 1.90
C VAL A 505 14.87 -9.54 1.25
N ALA A 506 15.01 -10.65 1.97
CA ALA A 506 15.63 -11.86 1.50
C ALA A 506 14.74 -12.60 0.51
N ASN A 507 15.20 -12.68 -0.73
CA ASN A 507 14.66 -13.58 -1.73
C ASN A 507 15.34 -14.95 -1.61
N LEU A 508 14.58 -15.94 -1.14
CA LEU A 508 15.01 -17.32 -0.92
C LEU A 508 14.64 -18.23 -2.10
N ALA A 509 15.28 -19.40 -2.14
CA ALA A 509 14.95 -20.46 -3.07
C ALA A 509 13.48 -20.88 -2.90
N HIS A 510 12.76 -21.09 -4.00
CA HIS A 510 11.32 -21.39 -3.89
C HIS A 510 11.04 -22.72 -3.17
N PHE A 511 11.87 -23.75 -3.39
CA PHE A 511 11.75 -25.02 -2.66
C PHE A 511 12.11 -24.88 -1.18
N ALA A 512 13.06 -24.02 -0.82
CA ALA A 512 13.31 -23.65 0.58
C ALA A 512 12.04 -23.07 1.22
N LYS A 513 11.36 -22.13 0.54
CA LYS A 513 10.10 -21.55 1.04
C LYS A 513 9.00 -22.59 1.27
N VAL A 514 8.97 -23.67 0.48
CA VAL A 514 8.04 -24.78 0.68
C VAL A 514 8.38 -25.51 1.97
N PHE A 515 9.63 -25.91 2.16
CA PHE A 515 10.08 -26.62 3.36
C PHE A 515 9.91 -25.78 4.63
N ASP A 516 10.39 -24.53 4.58
CA ASP A 516 10.19 -23.50 5.58
C ASP A 516 8.73 -23.39 6.03
N SER A 517 7.78 -23.42 5.09
CA SER A 517 6.35 -23.29 5.41
C SER A 517 5.79 -24.49 6.18
N LEU A 518 6.29 -25.70 5.89
CA LEU A 518 5.89 -26.92 6.57
C LEU A 518 6.41 -26.93 8.02
N ILE A 519 7.68 -26.57 8.20
CA ILE A 519 8.29 -26.45 9.54
C ILE A 519 7.60 -25.35 10.35
N THR A 520 7.29 -24.23 9.71
CA THR A 520 6.54 -23.12 10.32
C THR A 520 5.17 -23.59 10.80
N GLN A 521 4.45 -24.38 10.00
CA GLN A 521 3.13 -24.89 10.37
C GLN A 521 3.20 -25.81 11.61
N GLN A 522 4.17 -26.74 11.67
CA GLN A 522 4.37 -27.60 12.84
C GLN A 522 4.71 -26.77 14.09
N THR A 523 5.60 -25.79 13.94
CA THR A 523 6.05 -24.94 15.06
C THR A 523 4.89 -24.09 15.60
N ILE A 524 4.10 -23.45 14.74
CA ILE A 524 2.92 -22.67 15.16
C ILE A 524 1.92 -23.56 15.90
N ALA A 525 1.64 -24.76 15.38
CA ALA A 525 0.70 -25.68 16.02
C ALA A 525 1.13 -26.01 17.46
N TYR A 526 2.42 -26.27 17.69
CA TYR A 526 2.96 -26.47 19.03
C TYR A 526 2.82 -25.23 19.92
N LEU A 527 3.24 -24.07 19.44
CA LEU A 527 3.21 -22.83 20.20
C LEU A 527 1.80 -22.43 20.64
N GLU A 528 0.79 -22.68 19.81
CA GLU A 528 -0.61 -22.41 20.12
C GLU A 528 -1.21 -23.49 21.04
N ASN A 529 -0.93 -24.78 20.80
CA ASN A 529 -1.43 -25.88 21.64
C ASN A 529 -0.93 -25.79 23.08
N GLU A 530 0.34 -25.45 23.27
CA GLU A 530 0.96 -25.28 24.59
C GLU A 530 0.75 -23.87 25.17
N SER A 531 0.00 -23.00 24.48
CA SER A 531 -0.25 -21.60 24.91
C SER A 531 1.03 -20.81 25.23
N ILE A 532 2.11 -21.07 24.50
CA ILE A 532 3.43 -20.42 24.68
C ILE A 532 3.38 -18.97 24.22
N ILE A 533 2.59 -18.68 23.17
CA ILE A 533 2.43 -17.32 22.67
C ILE A 533 1.50 -16.55 23.60
N SER A 534 2.00 -15.43 24.14
CA SER A 534 1.23 -14.55 25.00
C SER A 534 -0.10 -14.14 24.33
N PRO A 535 -1.24 -14.18 25.04
CA PRO A 535 -2.51 -13.63 24.53
C PRO A 535 -2.44 -12.14 24.18
N ARG A 536 -1.37 -11.45 24.60
CA ARG A 536 -1.12 -10.03 24.31
C ARG A 536 -0.33 -9.79 23.03
N GLN A 537 0.16 -10.85 22.40
CA GLN A 537 0.79 -10.79 21.07
C GLN A 537 -0.28 -10.92 19.99
N SER A 538 -0.35 -9.92 19.11
CA SER A 538 -1.21 -9.88 17.93
C SER A 538 -0.45 -9.92 16.60
N GLY A 539 0.86 -9.67 16.61
CA GLY A 539 1.67 -9.71 15.39
C GLY A 539 1.93 -11.15 14.94
N PHE A 540 1.89 -11.37 13.62
CA PHE A 540 2.16 -12.67 12.98
C PHE A 540 1.34 -13.86 13.45
N ARG A 541 0.16 -13.61 14.05
CA ARG A 541 -0.78 -14.66 14.45
C ARG A 541 -1.98 -14.72 13.50
N ALA A 542 -2.51 -15.92 13.33
CA ALA A 542 -3.78 -16.10 12.62
C ALA A 542 -4.90 -15.37 13.36
N ASP A 543 -5.88 -14.85 12.63
CA ASP A 543 -7.07 -14.16 13.16
C ASP A 543 -6.80 -12.89 14.00
N HIS A 544 -5.56 -12.40 14.02
CA HIS A 544 -5.17 -11.12 14.60
C HIS A 544 -4.75 -10.13 13.50
N SER A 545 -4.95 -8.84 13.77
CA SER A 545 -4.57 -7.73 12.89
C SER A 545 -4.19 -6.48 13.70
N THR A 546 -3.63 -5.48 13.03
CA THR A 546 -3.41 -4.16 13.66
C THR A 546 -4.70 -3.57 14.21
N GLU A 547 -5.82 -3.79 13.52
CA GLU A 547 -7.15 -3.34 13.96
C GLU A 547 -7.56 -4.03 15.26
N THR A 548 -7.42 -5.35 15.37
CA THR A 548 -7.77 -6.06 16.62
C THR A 548 -6.95 -5.58 17.82
N ALA A 549 -5.66 -5.29 17.61
CA ALA A 549 -4.78 -4.78 18.66
C ALA A 549 -5.16 -3.34 19.07
N LEU A 550 -5.42 -2.47 18.08
CA LEU A 550 -5.85 -1.10 18.34
C LEU A 550 -7.21 -1.04 19.02
N LEU A 551 -8.19 -1.84 18.58
CA LEU A 551 -9.53 -1.92 19.17
C LEU A 551 -9.47 -2.25 20.66
N ARG A 552 -8.63 -3.21 21.04
CA ARG A 552 -8.43 -3.59 22.45
C ARG A 552 -7.98 -2.40 23.30
N ILE A 553 -6.94 -1.70 22.86
CA ILE A 553 -6.35 -0.57 23.60
C ILE A 553 -7.32 0.61 23.66
N VAL A 554 -7.93 0.95 22.52
CA VAL A 554 -8.91 2.04 22.42
C VAL A 554 -10.10 1.78 23.35
N GLU A 555 -10.64 0.57 23.39
CA GLU A 555 -11.76 0.23 24.27
C GLU A 555 -11.34 0.22 25.74
N ASP A 556 -10.14 -0.27 26.08
CA ASP A 556 -9.63 -0.19 27.44
C ASP A 556 -9.50 1.28 27.89
N ILE A 557 -8.90 2.16 27.07
CA ILE A 557 -8.80 3.61 27.32
C ILE A 557 -10.19 4.22 27.51
N ARG A 558 -11.14 3.90 26.63
CA ARG A 558 -12.51 4.44 26.68
C ARG A 558 -13.24 4.03 27.96
N ARG A 559 -13.14 2.75 28.36
CA ARG A 559 -13.69 2.24 29.64
C ARG A 559 -13.01 2.87 30.86
N GLY A 560 -11.73 3.19 30.75
CA GLY A 560 -11.03 3.98 31.77
C GLY A 560 -11.64 5.37 31.92
N ALA A 561 -11.82 6.07 30.79
CA ALA A 561 -12.41 7.40 30.77
C ALA A 561 -13.86 7.43 31.28
N ASP A 562 -14.69 6.42 30.94
CA ASP A 562 -16.06 6.27 31.45
C ASP A 562 -16.10 6.13 32.98
N ARG A 563 -15.02 5.62 33.59
CA ARG A 563 -14.82 5.50 35.04
C ARG A 563 -14.15 6.72 35.67
N GLY A 564 -13.93 7.79 34.91
CA GLY A 564 -13.23 8.99 35.38
C GLY A 564 -11.72 8.79 35.58
N LEU A 565 -11.13 7.78 34.94
CA LEU A 565 -9.69 7.50 34.98
C LEU A 565 -8.99 8.08 33.75
N MET A 566 -7.71 8.40 33.90
CA MET A 566 -6.79 8.72 32.81
C MET A 566 -5.90 7.52 32.50
N THR A 567 -5.46 7.40 31.25
CA THR A 567 -4.59 6.31 30.81
C THR A 567 -3.23 6.86 30.40
N LEU A 568 -2.17 6.36 31.03
CA LEU A 568 -0.80 6.63 30.63
C LEU A 568 -0.33 5.50 29.72
N LEU A 569 0.03 5.81 28.48
CA LEU A 569 0.45 4.85 27.46
C LEU A 569 1.91 5.12 27.07
N LEU A 570 2.74 4.08 27.13
CA LEU A 570 4.15 4.09 26.71
C LEU A 570 4.34 3.10 25.55
N LEU A 571 4.89 3.60 24.44
CA LEU A 571 5.17 2.85 23.23
C LEU A 571 6.68 2.72 23.05
N PHE A 572 7.18 1.49 23.03
CA PHE A 572 8.59 1.16 22.80
C PHE A 572 8.85 0.90 21.31
N ASP A 573 10.03 1.27 20.84
CA ASP A 573 10.53 0.95 19.49
C ASP A 573 11.85 0.20 19.65
N PHE A 574 12.00 -0.96 19.02
CA PHE A 574 13.26 -1.72 19.03
C PHE A 574 14.07 -1.44 17.77
N ARG A 575 15.39 -1.31 17.93
CA ARG A 575 16.29 -1.12 16.80
C ARG A 575 16.54 -2.45 16.11
N ARG A 576 15.99 -2.60 14.90
CA ARG A 576 16.34 -3.69 13.97
C ARG A 576 16.18 -5.06 14.63
N ALA A 577 15.04 -5.28 15.28
CA ALA A 577 14.82 -6.43 16.17
C ALA A 577 15.06 -7.78 15.46
N PHE A 578 14.55 -7.93 14.23
CA PHE A 578 14.74 -9.15 13.43
C PHE A 578 16.20 -9.44 13.06
N ASP A 579 16.99 -8.41 12.79
CA ASP A 579 18.37 -8.53 12.30
C ASP A 579 19.39 -8.74 13.45
N SER A 580 18.98 -8.46 14.68
CA SER A 580 19.85 -8.44 15.87
C SER A 580 19.65 -9.61 16.83
N ILE A 581 18.80 -10.60 16.49
CA ILE A 581 18.56 -11.75 17.39
C ILE A 581 19.87 -12.52 17.62
N ASN A 582 20.24 -12.69 18.89
CA ASN A 582 21.36 -13.55 19.27
C ASN A 582 20.96 -15.04 19.18
N HIS A 583 21.63 -15.80 18.31
CA HIS A 583 21.32 -17.21 18.08
C HIS A 583 21.48 -18.10 19.31
N VAL A 584 22.46 -17.82 20.18
CA VAL A 584 22.68 -18.59 21.41
C VAL A 584 21.49 -18.41 22.36
N LEU A 585 21.08 -17.18 22.60
CA LEU A 585 19.95 -16.86 23.48
C LEU A 585 18.62 -17.37 22.91
N LEU A 586 18.48 -17.38 21.59
CA LEU A 586 17.32 -17.95 20.91
C LEU A 586 17.21 -19.46 21.15
N LEU A 587 18.30 -20.21 20.97
CA LEU A 587 18.31 -21.66 21.17
C LEU A 587 18.10 -22.04 22.64
N GLN A 588 18.65 -21.25 23.58
CA GLN A 588 18.34 -21.38 25.00
C GLN A 588 16.84 -21.15 25.27
N THR A 589 16.26 -20.13 24.65
CA THR A 589 14.82 -19.84 24.78
C THR A 589 13.97 -20.99 24.22
N MET A 590 14.37 -21.59 23.09
CA MET A 590 13.73 -22.77 22.52
C MET A 590 13.79 -23.99 23.47
N ARG A 591 14.93 -24.21 24.13
CA ARG A 591 15.04 -25.21 25.20
C ARG A 591 14.08 -24.93 26.34
N ASP A 592 14.01 -23.68 26.79
CA ASP A 592 13.16 -23.27 27.94
C ASP A 592 11.66 -23.46 27.66
N ILE A 593 11.25 -23.51 26.38
CA ILE A 593 9.88 -23.82 25.96
C ILE A 593 9.72 -25.28 25.51
N ASN A 594 10.57 -26.19 26.00
CA ASN A 594 10.49 -27.64 25.82
C ASN A 594 10.64 -28.16 24.37
N LEU A 595 11.47 -27.53 23.54
CA LEU A 595 11.90 -28.15 22.28
C LEU A 595 12.87 -29.31 22.54
N SER A 596 12.75 -30.39 21.77
CA SER A 596 13.69 -31.51 21.79
C SER A 596 15.08 -31.10 21.29
N ALA A 597 16.12 -31.84 21.72
CA ALA A 597 17.49 -31.65 21.24
C ALA A 597 17.60 -31.74 19.72
N ASN A 598 16.83 -32.64 19.07
CA ASN A 598 16.80 -32.78 17.62
C ASN A 598 16.19 -31.54 16.94
N ALA A 599 15.06 -31.03 17.46
CA ALA A 599 14.45 -29.79 16.94
C ALA A 599 15.39 -28.59 17.12
N ILE A 600 16.03 -28.44 18.28
CA ILE A 600 17.01 -27.39 18.55
C ILE A 600 18.21 -27.50 17.61
N THR A 601 18.71 -28.70 17.36
CA THR A 601 19.80 -28.96 16.39
C THR A 601 19.40 -28.53 14.98
N TRP A 602 18.18 -28.87 14.55
CA TRP A 602 17.65 -28.44 13.26
C TRP A 602 17.52 -26.92 13.18
N PHE A 603 16.99 -26.25 14.21
CA PHE A 603 16.87 -24.79 14.24
C PHE A 603 18.24 -24.10 14.27
N HIS A 604 19.22 -24.65 14.97
CA HIS A 604 20.62 -24.19 14.92
C HIS A 604 21.16 -24.27 13.49
N SER A 605 20.98 -25.42 12.82
CA SER A 605 21.37 -25.56 11.42
C SER A 605 20.62 -24.59 10.52
N TYR A 606 19.35 -24.29 10.81
CA TYR A 606 18.56 -23.33 10.02
C TYR A 606 19.04 -21.89 10.19
N ILE A 607 19.36 -21.42 11.40
CA ILE A 607 19.73 -20.01 11.63
C ILE A 607 21.20 -19.70 11.36
N THR A 608 22.08 -20.70 11.38
CA THR A 608 23.53 -20.52 11.20
C THR A 608 23.97 -20.79 9.75
N GLY A 609 25.11 -20.20 9.35
CA GLY A 609 25.70 -20.41 8.03
C GLY A 609 25.05 -19.62 6.90
N HIS A 610 24.15 -18.68 7.21
CA HIS A 610 23.50 -17.84 6.21
C HIS A 610 24.47 -16.84 5.58
N SER A 611 24.27 -16.58 4.30
CA SER A 611 24.92 -15.48 3.58
C SER A 611 23.94 -14.74 2.68
N GLN A 612 24.23 -13.48 2.44
CA GLN A 612 23.35 -12.58 1.70
C GLN A 612 24.15 -11.70 0.72
N ALA A 613 23.54 -11.38 -0.41
CA ALA A 613 24.08 -10.45 -1.41
C ALA A 613 22.96 -9.54 -1.95
N VAL A 614 23.22 -8.25 -2.15
CA VAL A 614 22.25 -7.31 -2.71
C VAL A 614 22.18 -7.47 -4.23
N VAL A 615 20.97 -7.57 -4.77
CA VAL A 615 20.72 -7.61 -6.23
C VAL A 615 20.44 -6.20 -6.72
N ASP A 616 21.18 -5.76 -7.74
CA ASP A 616 21.02 -4.45 -8.36
C ASP A 616 19.87 -4.45 -9.39
N LEU A 617 19.49 -3.26 -9.88
CA LEU A 617 18.42 -3.07 -10.86
C LEU A 617 18.71 -3.75 -12.21
N ASP A 618 19.99 -3.95 -12.53
CA ASP A 618 20.44 -4.68 -13.73
C ASP A 618 20.50 -6.21 -13.53
N GLY A 619 20.24 -6.70 -12.31
CA GLY A 619 20.27 -8.11 -11.95
C GLY A 619 21.66 -8.62 -11.55
N THR A 620 22.69 -7.78 -11.53
CA THR A 620 24.00 -8.15 -10.96
C THR A 620 23.92 -8.22 -9.43
N THR A 621 24.82 -8.96 -8.81
CA THR A 621 24.87 -9.12 -7.34
C THR A 621 26.12 -8.47 -6.77
N SER A 622 26.06 -8.07 -5.49
CA SER A 622 27.26 -7.78 -4.69
C SER A 622 27.98 -9.08 -4.32
N ALA A 623 29.12 -8.97 -3.64
CA ALA A 623 29.70 -10.12 -2.96
C ALA A 623 28.75 -10.63 -1.86
N PHE A 624 28.77 -11.95 -1.61
CA PHE A 624 28.05 -12.55 -0.49
C PHE A 624 28.76 -12.23 0.82
N LYS A 625 27.99 -11.81 1.83
CA LYS A 625 28.45 -11.61 3.21
C LYS A 625 27.72 -12.53 4.16
N MET A 626 28.43 -13.00 5.19
CA MET A 626 27.89 -13.91 6.20
C MET A 626 26.98 -13.17 7.19
N ASN A 627 25.99 -13.89 7.69
CA ASN A 627 25.12 -13.47 8.78
C ASN A 627 25.44 -14.33 10.01
N THR A 628 25.68 -13.67 11.15
CA THR A 628 25.97 -14.33 12.43
C THR A 628 24.94 -14.01 13.52
N SER A 629 24.02 -13.10 13.23
CA SER A 629 22.85 -12.77 14.05
C SER A 629 21.60 -12.52 13.20
N GLY A 630 20.44 -12.55 13.86
CA GLY A 630 19.14 -12.29 13.24
C GLY A 630 18.58 -13.47 12.47
N VAL A 631 17.46 -13.23 11.78
CA VAL A 631 16.78 -14.22 10.92
C VAL A 631 16.50 -13.62 9.54
N PRO A 632 16.50 -14.41 8.44
CA PRO A 632 16.27 -13.88 7.10
C PRO A 632 14.89 -13.22 6.97
N GLN A 633 14.85 -11.92 6.69
CA GLN A 633 13.63 -11.14 6.51
C GLN A 633 12.95 -11.49 5.17
N GLY A 634 11.95 -12.37 5.19
CA GLY A 634 11.32 -12.93 4.00
C GLY A 634 11.19 -14.46 4.03
N SER A 635 11.83 -15.09 5.02
CA SER A 635 11.57 -16.48 5.40
C SER A 635 10.24 -16.61 6.16
N SER A 636 9.57 -17.75 6.04
CA SER A 636 8.36 -18.02 6.84
C SER A 636 8.62 -18.39 8.30
N PRO A 637 9.74 -19.07 8.67
CA PRO A 637 10.08 -19.33 10.06
C PRO A 637 10.55 -18.08 10.80
N GLY A 638 11.14 -17.10 10.11
CA GLY A 638 11.71 -15.89 10.71
C GLY A 638 10.75 -15.17 11.68
N PRO A 639 9.52 -14.79 11.26
CA PRO A 639 8.51 -14.22 12.13
C PRO A 639 8.18 -15.08 13.36
N ILE A 640 8.07 -16.40 13.20
CA ILE A 640 7.70 -17.32 14.30
C ILE A 640 8.85 -17.51 15.29
N ILE A 641 10.07 -17.62 14.79
CA ILE A 641 11.30 -17.63 15.61
C ILE A 641 11.41 -16.33 16.41
N PHE A 642 11.08 -15.19 15.79
CA PHE A 642 11.03 -13.92 16.49
C PHE A 642 9.94 -13.90 17.57
N LEU A 643 8.75 -14.45 17.30
CA LEU A 643 7.69 -14.58 18.32
C LEU A 643 8.15 -15.38 19.53
N ILE A 644 8.79 -16.55 19.33
CA ILE A 644 9.38 -17.35 20.41
C ILE A 644 10.29 -16.50 21.29
N PHE A 645 11.11 -15.65 20.66
CA PHE A 645 12.07 -14.81 21.35
C PHE A 645 11.43 -13.65 22.13
N ILE A 646 10.57 -12.85 21.47
CA ILE A 646 10.04 -11.61 22.04
C ILE A 646 8.94 -11.85 23.07
N ASN A 647 8.16 -12.93 22.96
CA ASN A 647 6.98 -13.14 23.79
C ASN A 647 7.27 -13.17 25.30
N LEU A 648 8.48 -13.57 25.71
CA LEU A 648 8.88 -13.59 27.10
C LEU A 648 8.94 -12.21 27.76
N ILE A 649 8.98 -11.13 26.97
CA ILE A 649 8.98 -9.76 27.49
C ILE A 649 7.73 -9.43 28.30
N THR A 650 6.59 -10.08 28.03
CA THR A 650 5.36 -9.81 28.81
C THR A 650 5.47 -10.35 30.24
N LEU A 651 6.34 -11.33 30.47
CA LEU A 651 6.51 -11.96 31.79
C LEU A 651 7.32 -11.10 32.77
N VAL A 652 8.09 -10.12 32.28
CA VAL A 652 8.86 -9.22 33.16
C VAL A 652 8.05 -8.03 33.66
N LEU A 653 6.88 -7.78 33.08
CA LEU A 653 5.98 -6.70 33.47
C LEU A 653 5.30 -7.04 34.80
N ARG A 654 5.45 -6.19 35.80
CA ARG A 654 4.87 -6.36 37.14
C ARG A 654 3.51 -5.70 37.26
N HIS A 655 3.36 -4.52 36.67
CA HIS A 655 2.14 -3.70 36.81
C HIS A 655 1.28 -3.72 35.54
N CYS A 656 1.91 -3.85 34.37
CA CYS A 656 1.28 -3.75 33.06
C CYS A 656 1.05 -5.10 32.36
N ASN A 657 1.23 -6.24 33.04
CA ASN A 657 1.08 -7.55 32.38
C ASN A 657 -0.33 -7.72 31.74
N SER A 658 -1.38 -7.31 32.47
CA SER A 658 -2.75 -7.33 31.94
C SER A 658 -3.10 -6.15 31.01
N THR A 659 -2.22 -5.16 30.91
CA THR A 659 -2.41 -3.91 30.16
C THR A 659 -1.19 -3.62 29.30
N CYS A 660 -0.74 -4.66 28.59
CA CYS A 660 0.24 -4.58 27.53
C CYS A 660 -0.32 -5.18 26.24
N MET A 661 0.25 -4.76 25.12
CA MET A 661 0.03 -5.34 23.81
C MET A 661 1.34 -5.39 23.05
N LEU A 662 1.53 -6.46 22.30
CA LEU A 662 2.60 -6.63 21.34
C LEU A 662 2.00 -6.76 19.95
N PHE A 663 2.60 -6.09 18.98
CA PHE A 663 2.40 -6.39 17.58
C PHE A 663 3.77 -6.57 16.94
N ALA A 664 4.20 -7.82 16.80
CA ALA A 664 5.58 -8.13 16.42
C ALA A 664 6.56 -7.54 17.45
N ASP A 665 7.42 -6.62 17.05
CA ASP A 665 8.36 -5.90 17.90
C ASP A 665 7.75 -4.67 18.58
N ASP A 666 6.60 -4.16 18.13
CA ASP A 666 5.95 -3.00 18.73
C ASP A 666 5.33 -3.38 20.10
N LEU A 667 6.07 -3.11 21.19
CA LEU A 667 5.57 -3.23 22.56
C LEU A 667 4.93 -1.92 23.01
N GLN A 668 3.76 -2.05 23.61
CA GLN A 668 3.09 -0.95 24.28
C GLN A 668 2.51 -1.39 25.62
N ILE A 669 2.73 -0.58 26.65
CA ILE A 669 2.21 -0.80 28.00
C ILE A 669 1.42 0.42 28.45
N TYR A 670 0.37 0.20 29.22
CA TYR A 670 -0.46 1.28 29.72
C TYR A 670 -0.98 1.02 31.13
N ILE A 671 -1.18 2.09 31.90
CA ILE A 671 -1.78 2.04 33.24
C ILE A 671 -2.89 3.08 33.33
N GLN A 672 -4.01 2.71 33.94
CA GLN A 672 -5.12 3.60 34.23
C GLN A 672 -5.05 4.06 35.68
N CYS A 673 -5.27 5.35 35.92
CA CYS A 673 -5.23 5.92 37.26
C CYS A 673 -6.15 7.14 37.40
N HIS A 674 -6.51 7.45 38.64
CA HIS A 674 -7.14 8.73 38.95
C HIS A 674 -6.05 9.82 38.98
N PRO A 675 -6.37 11.09 38.64
CA PRO A 675 -5.38 12.17 38.65
C PRO A 675 -4.64 12.39 39.97
N SER A 676 -5.22 11.98 41.10
CA SER A 676 -4.56 12.02 42.41
C SER A 676 -3.39 11.04 42.55
N ASP A 677 -3.36 9.99 41.73
CA ASP A 677 -2.47 8.84 41.91
C ASP A 677 -1.35 8.82 40.86
N PHE A 678 -1.14 9.93 40.14
CA PHE A 678 -0.15 10.00 39.07
C PHE A 678 1.26 9.68 39.54
N GLU A 679 1.64 10.14 40.72
CA GLU A 679 2.99 9.91 41.23
C GLU A 679 3.27 8.42 41.44
N SER A 680 2.35 7.71 42.11
CA SER A 680 2.43 6.26 42.28
C SER A 680 2.36 5.53 40.94
N THR A 681 1.53 6.01 40.01
CA THR A 681 1.32 5.37 38.70
C THR A 681 2.55 5.51 37.80
N VAL A 682 3.18 6.69 37.77
CA VAL A 682 4.43 6.91 37.02
C VAL A 682 5.56 6.08 37.62
N CYS A 683 5.64 5.93 38.96
CA CYS A 683 6.61 5.02 39.57
C CYS A 683 6.42 3.58 39.07
N LYS A 684 5.20 3.05 39.10
CA LYS A 684 4.88 1.70 38.58
C LYS A 684 5.23 1.54 37.10
N LEU A 685 4.89 2.54 36.29
CA LEU A 685 5.23 2.52 34.87
C LEU A 685 6.75 2.53 34.64
N ASN A 686 7.49 3.33 35.41
CA ASN A 686 8.96 3.39 35.34
C ASN A 686 9.60 2.09 35.82
N GLU A 687 9.04 1.41 36.83
CA GLU A 687 9.48 0.07 37.25
C GLU A 687 9.35 -0.94 36.10
N ASP A 688 8.20 -0.97 35.42
CA ASP A 688 7.99 -1.84 34.27
C ASP A 688 8.86 -1.45 33.07
N ALA A 689 9.05 -0.17 32.81
CA ALA A 689 9.96 0.31 31.78
C ALA A 689 11.41 -0.12 32.05
N ASN A 690 11.85 -0.05 33.31
CA ASN A 690 13.17 -0.53 33.72
C ASN A 690 13.30 -2.06 33.61
N ALA A 691 12.23 -2.81 33.88
CA ALA A 691 12.19 -4.25 33.65
C ALA A 691 12.34 -4.58 32.15
N VAL A 692 11.64 -3.84 31.28
CA VAL A 692 11.77 -3.95 29.81
C VAL A 692 13.18 -3.61 29.35
N VAL A 693 13.80 -2.53 29.86
CA VAL A 693 15.18 -2.14 29.53
C VAL A 693 16.16 -3.24 29.94
N SER A 694 16.02 -3.79 31.14
CA SER A 694 16.89 -4.84 31.67
C SER A 694 16.76 -6.11 30.83
N TRP A 695 15.53 -6.57 30.59
CA TRP A 695 15.26 -7.72 29.74
C TRP A 695 15.80 -7.53 28.32
N SER A 696 15.62 -6.34 27.73
CA SER A 696 16.11 -6.03 26.39
C SER A 696 17.63 -6.16 26.33
N ARG A 697 18.34 -5.61 27.33
CA ARG A 697 19.80 -5.70 27.44
C ARG A 697 20.27 -7.14 27.58
N ASP A 698 19.62 -7.92 28.45
CA ASP A 698 19.95 -9.33 28.69
C ASP A 698 19.71 -10.20 27.44
N LYS A 699 18.68 -9.86 26.66
CA LYS A 699 18.35 -10.53 25.40
C LYS A 699 19.11 -9.99 24.18
N GLY A 700 19.99 -9.01 24.36
CA GLY A 700 20.76 -8.43 23.25
C GLY A 700 19.94 -7.59 22.26
N LEU A 701 18.69 -7.24 22.62
CA LEU A 701 17.85 -6.31 21.85
C LEU A 701 18.10 -4.87 22.31
N MET A 702 18.17 -3.94 21.37
CA MET A 702 18.41 -2.53 21.69
C MET A 702 17.15 -1.71 21.52
N LEU A 703 16.76 -0.97 22.57
CA LEU A 703 15.68 0.01 22.48
C LEU A 703 16.11 1.25 21.69
N ASN A 704 15.15 1.82 20.99
CA ASN A 704 15.28 3.09 20.29
C ASN A 704 14.63 4.21 21.09
N ILE A 705 15.38 4.74 22.05
CA ILE A 705 14.90 5.77 22.98
C ILE A 705 14.34 7.00 22.24
N ALA A 706 14.96 7.43 21.13
CA ALA A 706 14.50 8.57 20.33
C ALA A 706 13.11 8.35 19.69
N LYS A 707 12.75 7.10 19.41
CA LYS A 707 11.44 6.72 18.85
C LYS A 707 10.44 6.20 19.88
N THR A 708 10.88 5.95 21.11
CA THR A 708 10.00 5.63 22.23
C THR A 708 9.15 6.86 22.55
N LYS A 709 7.84 6.67 22.74
CA LYS A 709 6.87 7.77 22.95
C LYS A 709 5.97 7.47 24.13
N ALA A 710 5.60 8.51 24.86
CA ALA A 710 4.60 8.45 25.90
C ALA A 710 3.46 9.43 25.60
N ILE A 711 2.23 9.04 25.94
CA ILE A 711 1.04 9.90 25.82
C ILE A 711 0.14 9.70 27.04
N LEU A 712 -0.42 10.81 27.53
CA LEU A 712 -1.44 10.80 28.57
C LEU A 712 -2.81 11.01 27.92
N LEU A 713 -3.67 10.03 28.06
CA LEU A 713 -4.99 9.96 27.44
C LEU A 713 -6.09 10.20 28.46
N GLY A 714 -7.07 11.01 28.11
CA GLY A 714 -8.22 11.31 28.95
C GLY A 714 -9.16 12.33 28.30
N SER A 715 -10.34 12.52 28.88
CA SER A 715 -11.30 13.53 28.39
C SER A 715 -10.74 14.96 28.50
N VAL A 716 -11.33 15.90 27.74
CA VAL A 716 -11.00 17.34 27.80
C VAL A 716 -11.07 17.87 29.24
N GLN A 717 -12.07 17.46 30.02
CA GLN A 717 -12.23 17.88 31.40
C GLN A 717 -11.09 17.42 32.30
N HIS A 718 -10.56 16.21 32.07
CA HIS A 718 -9.40 15.73 32.80
C HIS A 718 -8.19 16.62 32.52
N HIS A 719 -7.90 16.87 31.24
CA HIS A 719 -6.76 17.70 30.84
C HIS A 719 -6.86 19.15 31.35
N MET A 720 -8.06 19.73 31.39
CA MET A 720 -8.27 21.09 31.95
C MET A 720 -7.98 21.17 33.45
N ARG A 721 -8.18 20.08 34.20
CA ARG A 721 -7.94 20.04 35.65
C ARG A 721 -6.51 19.64 36.01
N LEU A 722 -5.73 19.25 35.01
CA LEU A 722 -4.42 18.65 35.19
C LEU A 722 -3.32 19.71 35.15
N LYS A 723 -2.47 19.71 36.17
CA LYS A 723 -1.25 20.52 36.17
C LYS A 723 -0.11 19.66 35.65
N LYS A 724 0.26 19.83 34.37
CA LYS A 724 1.29 19.01 33.71
C LYS A 724 2.63 19.02 34.46
N ASP A 725 2.96 20.13 35.11
CA ASP A 725 4.19 20.29 35.90
C ASP A 725 4.26 19.41 37.16
N LEU A 726 3.12 18.86 37.60
CA LEU A 726 3.04 17.96 38.76
C LEU A 726 3.14 16.48 38.38
N ILE A 727 3.20 16.15 37.09
CA ILE A 727 3.37 14.76 36.64
C ILE A 727 4.86 14.42 36.73
N PRO A 728 5.25 13.37 37.47
CA PRO A 728 6.65 12.96 37.48
C PRO A 728 7.14 12.51 36.10
N PRO A 729 8.45 12.61 35.83
CA PRO A 729 9.00 12.21 34.54
C PRO A 729 8.88 10.70 34.32
N ILE A 730 8.49 10.33 33.11
CA ILE A 730 8.58 8.95 32.63
C ILE A 730 10.02 8.73 32.17
N VAL A 731 10.68 7.71 32.68
CA VAL A 731 12.10 7.45 32.43
C VAL A 731 12.27 6.08 31.80
N VAL A 732 12.96 6.04 30.66
CA VAL A 732 13.31 4.80 29.95
C VAL A 732 14.80 4.85 29.64
N ASP A 733 15.56 3.84 30.12
CA ASP A 733 17.02 3.74 29.97
C ASP A 733 17.76 5.02 30.41
N GLY A 734 17.36 5.56 31.57
CA GLY A 734 17.92 6.79 32.14
C GLY A 734 17.53 8.09 31.41
N CYS A 735 16.74 8.02 30.34
CA CYS A 735 16.31 9.16 29.55
C CYS A 735 14.85 9.52 29.86
N VAL A 736 14.56 10.82 30.01
CA VAL A 736 13.18 11.31 30.19
C VAL A 736 12.42 11.26 28.87
N ILE A 737 11.29 10.56 28.85
CA ILE A 737 10.40 10.48 27.69
C ILE A 737 9.29 11.53 27.83
N PRO A 738 9.25 12.56 26.97
CA PRO A 738 8.25 13.61 27.07
C PRO A 738 6.86 13.10 26.68
N LEU A 739 5.84 13.59 27.40
CA LEU A 739 4.44 13.38 27.03
C LEU A 739 4.13 14.12 25.74
N SER A 740 3.77 13.37 24.71
CA SER A 740 3.42 13.90 23.40
C SER A 740 1.92 14.17 23.32
N ASP A 741 1.51 15.24 22.63
CA ASP A 741 0.08 15.52 22.44
C ASP A 741 -0.57 14.61 21.37
N THR A 742 0.26 14.08 20.46
CA THR A 742 -0.13 13.11 19.44
C THR A 742 0.94 12.03 19.29
N VAL A 743 0.55 10.77 19.16
CA VAL A 743 1.46 9.65 18.87
C VAL A 743 0.91 8.78 17.73
N LYS A 744 1.79 8.18 16.93
CA LYS A 744 1.40 7.20 15.90
C LYS A 744 1.53 5.78 16.46
N ASN A 745 0.43 5.05 16.48
CA ASN A 745 0.34 3.68 17.00
C ASN A 745 -0.24 2.76 15.91
N LEU A 746 0.53 1.76 15.47
CA LEU A 746 0.16 0.79 14.41
C LEU A 746 -0.49 1.42 13.17
N GLY A 747 -0.02 2.61 12.78
CA GLY A 747 -0.51 3.36 11.61
C GLY A 747 -1.54 4.45 11.89
N VAL A 748 -2.13 4.50 13.09
CA VAL A 748 -3.18 5.46 13.47
C VAL A 748 -2.63 6.51 14.43
N TYR A 749 -3.05 7.76 14.28
CA TYR A 749 -2.64 8.84 15.18
C TYR A 749 -3.61 8.96 16.36
N PHE A 750 -3.09 8.82 17.58
CA PHE A 750 -3.82 9.01 18.83
C PHE A 750 -3.53 10.41 19.35
N SER A 751 -4.57 11.18 19.64
CA SER A 751 -4.48 12.45 20.37
C SER A 751 -4.75 12.23 21.86
N THR A 752 -4.34 13.17 22.71
CA THR A 752 -4.56 13.12 24.18
C THR A 752 -6.03 12.96 24.58
N THR A 753 -6.97 13.36 23.73
CA THR A 753 -8.42 13.26 23.92
C THR A 753 -9.06 12.10 23.16
N LEU A 754 -8.24 11.27 22.50
CA LEU A 754 -8.65 10.18 21.62
C LEU A 754 -9.58 10.63 20.47
N THR A 755 -9.43 11.88 20.04
CA THR A 755 -10.08 12.40 18.84
C THR A 755 -9.26 12.04 17.59
N TRP A 756 -9.95 11.79 16.49
CA TRP A 756 -9.34 11.30 15.25
C TRP A 756 -8.93 12.42 14.28
N ASN A 757 -9.07 13.69 14.66
CA ASN A 757 -8.77 14.84 13.80
C ASN A 757 -7.34 14.79 13.25
N ALA A 758 -6.35 14.52 14.11
CA ALA A 758 -4.95 14.42 13.69
C ALA A 758 -4.72 13.28 12.67
N HIS A 759 -5.45 12.18 12.79
CA HIS A 759 -5.39 11.10 11.81
C HIS A 759 -6.07 11.48 10.49
N ILE A 760 -7.26 12.08 10.55
CA ILE A 760 -8.01 12.52 9.38
C ILE A 760 -7.21 13.56 8.59
N SER A 761 -6.58 14.53 9.27
CA SER A 761 -5.74 15.56 8.63
C SER A 761 -4.47 15.01 7.96
N GLN A 762 -4.07 13.77 8.24
CA GLN A 762 -2.94 13.10 7.57
C GLN A 762 -3.40 12.26 6.37
N LEU A 763 -4.71 12.00 6.25
CA LEU A 763 -5.32 11.29 5.14
C LEU A 763 -5.84 12.25 4.06
N SER A 764 -6.25 13.46 4.46
CA SER A 764 -6.51 14.61 3.56
C SER A 764 -5.21 15.22 3.08
#